data_AF-A0A947UPX4-F1
#
_entry.id   AF-A0A947UPX4-F1
#
_cell.length_a   1.000
_cell.length_b   1.000
_cell.length_c   1.000
_cell.angle_alpha   90.00
_cell.angle_beta   90.00
_cell.angle_gamma   90.00
#
_symmetry.space_group_name_H-M   'P 1'
#
loop_
_entity.id
_entity.type
_entity.pdbx_description
1 polymer ?
#
loop_
_entity_poly.entity_id
_entity_poly.type
_entity_poly.pdbx_seq_one_letter_code
_entity_poly.pdbx_strand_id
1 'polypeptide(L)'
;MQHTRTICLSATLLALAGCASTGLNEGRELIAAGKAEEGLQHLHAGLAKEPDNIELKAYYHTQRERQTSNLLTQAQQDVDASRFDAAEATLRKALALHPENPRAGMLLSNLATARQHEQALQTASQALADAHPAEAEQAARLILAQSPGHAGAQALLQQIQAARTADELNPRELDAAYRKPITLEFRDTTLRNVFDMIARQSGINFIFDKDVRLDTKATLFARDTPIADAVDMLLMTGQLSKKVVNANTLLIYPDQPQKQKAYQELLVKSFYLGNADAKSTMAMLRTLIKAKDVYVDERLNLLVMRDTPEAIRLAEKIIAVQDLAEPEVMLDVEVLEVKRGRLLDLGVQYPNQFSLLNLPPSTSSTIVDGIVTNTTPAASVLTVESLKNITASQIAISPVPTVNFRKDDSDVNILANPRIRVKNREKAKIHIGDKVPVITSNTTSTGVISESVSYLDVGLKLDVEPHVLMRDDVQIKVGLEVSSIVREIRSSSGTLTYQIGTRNAGTTLRLKDGETQVLAGLISDEDRSTASRVPGLGDLPLLGRLFSNQRDERSKTEIVLLITPRVLRSDATRQPALTEFRGGTENAIGGGLSTPAAPAMAQTSLPPPALPDGTGVEPFGVEPPIDGVAAPDAAPAGQVQQTPPPAAADD
;
A
#
# COMPACT_ATOMS: atom_id res chain seq x y z
N MET A 1 29.24 53.00 -45.32
CA MET A 1 27.81 52.66 -45.15
C MET A 1 27.67 51.20 -44.70
N GLN A 2 27.79 50.90 -43.40
CA GLN A 2 27.72 49.51 -42.89
C GLN A 2 26.89 49.36 -41.61
N HIS A 3 26.93 50.32 -40.66
CA HIS A 3 26.18 50.22 -39.40
C HIS A 3 24.65 50.19 -39.53
N THR A 4 24.07 50.68 -40.64
CA THR A 4 22.63 50.61 -40.89
C THR A 4 22.10 49.20 -41.23
N ARG A 5 22.98 48.25 -41.60
CA ARG A 5 22.55 46.89 -41.98
C ARG A 5 22.36 45.95 -40.78
N THR A 6 23.09 46.15 -39.68
CA THR A 6 23.00 45.30 -38.48
C THR A 6 21.77 45.59 -37.62
N ILE A 7 21.32 46.85 -37.59
CA ILE A 7 20.13 47.27 -36.82
C ILE A 7 18.85 46.68 -37.42
N CYS A 8 18.71 46.64 -38.74
CA CYS A 8 17.57 45.96 -39.38
C CYS A 8 17.56 44.44 -39.12
N LEU A 9 18.74 43.80 -39.05
CA LEU A 9 18.82 42.35 -38.83
C LEU A 9 18.35 41.95 -37.42
N SER A 10 18.70 42.73 -36.40
CA SER A 10 18.25 42.50 -35.02
C SER A 10 16.76 42.82 -34.83
N ALA A 11 16.25 43.89 -35.45
CA ALA A 11 14.82 44.21 -35.44
C ALA A 11 13.96 43.10 -36.11
N THR A 12 14.45 42.51 -37.21
CA THR A 12 13.74 41.42 -37.91
C THR A 12 13.69 40.14 -37.07
N LEU A 13 14.71 39.90 -36.23
CA LEU A 13 14.80 38.70 -35.39
C LEU A 13 13.84 38.75 -34.17
N LEU A 14 13.52 39.94 -33.64
CA LEU A 14 12.47 40.07 -32.61
C LEU A 14 11.06 39.92 -33.19
N ALA A 15 10.83 40.30 -34.45
CA ALA A 15 9.51 40.19 -35.09
C ALA A 15 9.05 38.72 -35.28
N LEU A 16 9.99 37.77 -35.35
CA LEU A 16 9.69 36.34 -35.54
C LEU A 16 9.33 35.60 -34.24
N ALA A 17 9.48 36.22 -33.07
CA ALA A 17 9.08 35.65 -31.78
C ALA A 17 7.59 35.90 -31.43
N GLY A 18 6.84 36.64 -32.27
CA GLY A 18 5.47 37.08 -31.98
C GLY A 18 4.35 36.08 -32.26
N CYS A 19 4.59 35.03 -33.06
CA CYS A 19 3.57 34.07 -33.46
C CYS A 19 3.33 32.96 -32.42
N ALA A 20 3.13 33.32 -31.16
CA ALA A 20 2.64 32.40 -30.13
C ALA A 20 1.14 32.10 -30.40
N SER A 21 0.82 30.86 -30.74
CA SER A 21 -0.47 30.50 -31.33
C SER A 21 -1.67 30.83 -30.42
N THR A 22 -2.53 31.73 -30.89
CA THR A 22 -3.66 32.27 -30.11
C THR A 22 -4.66 31.18 -29.72
N GLY A 23 -5.01 30.29 -30.66
CA GLY A 23 -5.92 29.17 -30.40
C GLY A 23 -5.41 28.14 -29.39
N LEU A 24 -4.10 28.06 -29.15
CA LEU A 24 -3.50 27.23 -28.10
C LEU A 24 -3.69 27.85 -26.71
N ASN A 25 -3.60 29.17 -26.61
CA ASN A 25 -3.82 29.90 -25.35
C ASN A 25 -5.31 29.98 -24.98
N GLU A 26 -6.17 30.35 -25.93
CA GLU A 26 -7.65 30.34 -25.74
C GLU A 26 -8.15 28.95 -25.33
N GLY A 27 -7.67 27.89 -25.98
CA GLY A 27 -8.00 26.51 -25.65
C GLY A 27 -7.50 26.07 -24.27
N ARG A 28 -6.31 26.52 -23.85
CA ARG A 28 -5.79 26.30 -22.49
C ARG A 28 -6.64 27.00 -21.43
N GLU A 29 -7.06 28.23 -21.68
CA GLU A 29 -7.87 29.03 -20.75
C GLU A 29 -9.28 28.44 -20.56
N LEU A 30 -9.97 28.05 -21.64
CA LEU A 30 -11.27 27.39 -21.55
C LEU A 30 -11.21 26.06 -20.77
N ILE A 31 -10.16 25.27 -20.95
CA ILE A 31 -9.95 24.03 -20.19
C ILE A 31 -9.62 24.32 -18.72
N ALA A 32 -8.83 25.37 -18.42
CA ALA A 32 -8.56 25.81 -17.05
C ALA A 32 -9.82 26.33 -16.33
N ALA A 33 -10.74 26.97 -17.07
CA ALA A 33 -12.07 27.36 -16.60
C ALA A 33 -13.06 26.18 -16.43
N GLY A 34 -12.60 24.93 -16.53
CA GLY A 34 -13.43 23.72 -16.39
C GLY A 34 -14.27 23.37 -17.62
N LYS A 35 -14.26 24.20 -18.67
CA LYS A 35 -15.05 24.00 -19.89
C LYS A 35 -14.34 23.10 -20.91
N ALA A 36 -14.08 21.85 -20.51
CA ALA A 36 -13.29 20.91 -21.31
C ALA A 36 -13.85 20.68 -22.74
N GLU A 37 -15.17 20.61 -22.91
CA GLU A 37 -15.79 20.36 -24.22
C GLU A 37 -15.70 21.58 -25.17
N GLU A 38 -15.98 22.80 -24.68
CA GLU A 38 -15.80 24.04 -25.47
C GLU A 38 -14.32 24.25 -25.83
N GLY A 39 -13.41 24.06 -24.86
CA GLY A 39 -11.96 24.18 -25.08
C GLY A 39 -11.41 23.19 -26.12
N LEU A 40 -11.90 21.95 -26.14
CA LEU A 40 -11.53 20.97 -27.17
C LEU A 40 -12.03 21.35 -28.57
N GLN A 41 -13.23 21.96 -28.69
CA GLN A 41 -13.72 22.49 -29.96
C GLN A 41 -12.86 23.67 -30.46
N HIS A 42 -12.47 24.58 -29.57
CA HIS A 42 -11.54 25.68 -29.91
C HIS A 42 -10.17 25.17 -30.34
N LEU A 43 -9.59 24.18 -29.64
CA LEU A 43 -8.31 23.55 -30.03
C LEU A 43 -8.41 22.85 -31.40
N HIS A 44 -9.51 22.16 -31.68
CA HIS A 44 -9.75 21.54 -32.99
C HIS A 44 -9.90 22.59 -34.11
N ALA A 45 -10.60 23.70 -33.83
CA ALA A 45 -10.69 24.84 -34.76
C ALA A 45 -9.34 25.56 -34.96
N GLY A 46 -8.45 25.53 -33.97
CA GLY A 46 -7.05 25.95 -34.10
C GLY A 46 -6.24 25.02 -35.01
N LEU A 47 -6.37 23.70 -34.82
CA LEU A 47 -5.71 22.68 -35.67
C LEU A 47 -6.10 22.76 -37.15
N ALA A 48 -7.33 23.18 -37.44
CA ALA A 48 -7.78 23.44 -38.82
C ALA A 48 -7.12 24.69 -39.46
N LYS A 49 -6.50 25.56 -38.66
CA LYS A 49 -5.75 26.76 -39.11
C LYS A 49 -4.24 26.54 -39.11
N GLU A 50 -3.72 25.77 -38.15
CA GLU A 50 -2.29 25.49 -37.93
C GLU A 50 -1.99 23.97 -37.90
N PRO A 51 -2.10 23.26 -39.03
CA PRO A 51 -1.98 21.79 -39.06
C PRO A 51 -0.57 21.26 -38.72
N ASP A 52 0.47 22.07 -38.97
CA ASP A 52 1.88 21.73 -38.70
C ASP A 52 2.33 22.09 -37.27
N ASN A 53 1.48 22.71 -36.45
CA ASN A 53 1.83 23.10 -35.08
C ASN A 53 1.84 21.86 -34.16
N ILE A 54 3.04 21.28 -33.97
CA ILE A 54 3.27 20.06 -33.19
C ILE A 54 2.81 20.22 -31.73
N GLU A 55 3.01 21.39 -31.09
CA GLU A 55 2.62 21.60 -29.69
C GLU A 55 1.09 21.66 -29.54
N LEU A 56 0.40 22.40 -30.43
CA LEU A 56 -1.06 22.45 -30.48
C LEU A 56 -1.66 21.05 -30.73
N LYS A 57 -1.08 20.31 -31.67
CA LYS A 57 -1.48 18.93 -32.01
C LYS A 57 -1.31 17.99 -30.82
N ALA A 58 -0.15 18.00 -30.17
CA ALA A 58 0.12 17.20 -28.98
C ALA A 58 -0.85 17.56 -27.84
N TYR A 59 -1.02 18.84 -27.54
CA TYR A 59 -1.90 19.31 -26.47
C TYR A 59 -3.37 18.92 -26.72
N TYR A 60 -3.89 19.09 -27.93
CA TYR A 60 -5.22 18.64 -28.31
C TYR A 60 -5.40 17.13 -28.10
N HIS A 61 -4.49 16.30 -28.60
CA HIS A 61 -4.59 14.85 -28.42
C HIS A 61 -4.54 14.45 -26.93
N THR A 62 -3.67 15.06 -26.12
CA THR A 62 -3.60 14.80 -24.67
C THR A 62 -4.89 15.19 -23.94
N GLN A 63 -5.47 16.37 -24.22
CA GLN A 63 -6.72 16.78 -23.54
C GLN A 63 -7.93 15.99 -24.03
N ARG A 64 -7.98 15.63 -25.33
CA ARG A 64 -9.03 14.76 -25.88
C ARG A 64 -8.98 13.37 -25.24
N GLU A 65 -7.80 12.78 -25.08
CA GLU A 65 -7.64 11.48 -24.44
C GLU A 65 -8.02 11.54 -22.95
N ARG A 66 -7.62 12.61 -22.24
CA ARG A 66 -8.01 12.83 -20.85
C ARG A 66 -9.54 12.91 -20.69
N GLN A 67 -10.21 13.71 -21.52
CA GLN A 67 -11.68 13.86 -21.43
C GLN A 67 -12.42 12.59 -21.87
N THR A 68 -11.90 11.87 -22.87
CA THR A 68 -12.44 10.56 -23.27
C THR A 68 -12.30 9.55 -22.12
N SER A 69 -11.13 9.48 -21.49
CA SER A 69 -10.88 8.61 -20.33
C SER A 69 -11.82 8.91 -19.15
N ASN A 70 -12.02 10.20 -18.81
CA ASN A 70 -12.99 10.63 -17.80
C ASN A 70 -14.41 10.09 -18.08
N LEU A 71 -14.90 10.25 -19.33
CA LEU A 71 -16.21 9.76 -19.75
C LEU A 71 -16.30 8.23 -19.73
N LEU A 72 -15.23 7.51 -20.09
CA LEU A 72 -15.21 6.04 -20.00
C LEU A 72 -15.22 5.55 -18.55
N THR A 73 -14.55 6.24 -17.62
CA THR A 73 -14.65 5.95 -16.18
C THR A 73 -16.05 6.22 -15.64
N GLN A 74 -16.68 7.35 -16.02
CA GLN A 74 -18.06 7.65 -15.62
C GLN A 74 -19.06 6.62 -16.18
N ALA A 75 -18.91 6.25 -17.47
CA ALA A 75 -19.75 5.22 -18.08
C ALA A 75 -19.62 3.86 -17.38
N GLN A 76 -18.41 3.47 -16.96
CA GLN A 76 -18.23 2.25 -16.16
C GLN A 76 -18.95 2.34 -14.81
N GLN A 77 -18.83 3.47 -14.11
CA GLN A 77 -19.55 3.70 -12.83
C GLN A 77 -21.07 3.66 -13.02
N ASP A 78 -21.60 4.14 -14.15
CA ASP A 78 -23.02 4.03 -14.48
C ASP A 78 -23.44 2.58 -14.78
N VAL A 79 -22.59 1.76 -15.39
CA VAL A 79 -22.83 0.31 -15.56
C VAL A 79 -22.79 -0.42 -14.22
N ASP A 80 -21.79 -0.14 -13.38
CA ASP A 80 -21.61 -0.77 -12.07
C ASP A 80 -22.74 -0.41 -11.09
N ALA A 81 -23.43 0.71 -11.33
CA ALA A 81 -24.63 1.16 -10.60
C ALA A 81 -25.96 0.78 -11.29
N SER A 82 -25.94 -0.13 -12.29
CA SER A 82 -27.10 -0.57 -13.09
C SER A 82 -27.87 0.55 -13.81
N ARG A 83 -27.26 1.73 -14.01
CA ARG A 83 -27.83 2.90 -14.71
C ARG A 83 -27.53 2.85 -16.21
N PHE A 84 -27.91 1.75 -16.86
CA PHE A 84 -27.51 1.44 -18.23
C PHE A 84 -27.82 2.57 -19.25
N ASP A 85 -28.94 3.27 -19.11
CA ASP A 85 -29.33 4.34 -20.04
C ASP A 85 -28.45 5.59 -19.91
N ALA A 86 -27.96 5.89 -18.70
CA ALA A 86 -26.97 6.94 -18.46
C ALA A 86 -25.60 6.54 -19.02
N ALA A 87 -25.18 5.29 -18.82
CA ALA A 87 -23.97 4.74 -19.42
C ALA A 87 -24.03 4.81 -20.97
N GLU A 88 -25.17 4.47 -21.58
CA GLU A 88 -25.38 4.53 -23.03
C GLU A 88 -25.21 5.96 -23.58
N ALA A 89 -25.73 6.97 -22.87
CA ALA A 89 -25.56 8.38 -23.21
C ALA A 89 -24.11 8.84 -23.05
N THR A 90 -23.44 8.47 -21.97
CA THR A 90 -22.04 8.83 -21.69
C THR A 90 -21.07 8.17 -22.69
N LEU A 91 -21.30 6.91 -23.07
CA LEU A 91 -20.55 6.23 -24.13
C LEU A 91 -20.74 6.88 -25.51
N ARG A 92 -21.96 7.32 -25.84
CA ARG A 92 -22.19 8.09 -27.09
C ARG A 92 -21.43 9.43 -27.09
N LYS A 93 -21.31 10.12 -25.95
CA LYS A 93 -20.46 11.33 -25.83
C LYS A 93 -18.98 11.00 -26.03
N ALA A 94 -18.48 9.91 -25.44
CA ALA A 94 -17.09 9.48 -25.63
C ALA A 94 -16.79 9.15 -27.10
N LEU A 95 -17.71 8.47 -27.80
CA LEU A 95 -17.59 8.19 -29.24
C LEU A 95 -17.69 9.45 -30.11
N ALA A 96 -18.46 10.47 -29.69
CA ALA A 96 -18.51 11.76 -30.40
C ALA A 96 -17.19 12.54 -30.31
N LEU A 97 -16.44 12.43 -29.20
CA LEU A 97 -15.11 13.02 -29.04
C LEU A 97 -13.99 12.18 -29.68
N HIS A 98 -14.12 10.86 -29.66
CA HIS A 98 -13.12 9.94 -30.23
C HIS A 98 -13.78 8.74 -30.96
N PRO A 99 -14.23 8.91 -32.22
CA PRO A 99 -14.96 7.87 -32.96
C PRO A 99 -14.22 6.53 -33.09
N GLU A 100 -12.89 6.58 -33.21
CA GLU A 100 -12.04 5.39 -33.37
C GLU A 100 -11.64 4.73 -32.04
N ASN A 101 -12.26 5.08 -30.89
CA ASN A 101 -11.85 4.52 -29.61
C ASN A 101 -12.38 3.08 -29.44
N PRO A 102 -11.51 2.04 -29.43
CA PRO A 102 -11.96 0.65 -29.42
C PRO A 102 -12.63 0.26 -28.10
N ARG A 103 -12.23 0.89 -26.99
CA ARG A 103 -12.79 0.62 -25.65
C ARG A 103 -14.21 1.16 -25.51
N ALA A 104 -14.49 2.33 -26.10
CA ALA A 104 -15.82 2.92 -26.12
C ALA A 104 -16.82 2.03 -26.90
N GLY A 105 -16.42 1.51 -28.06
CA GLY A 105 -17.22 0.57 -28.85
C GLY A 105 -17.49 -0.75 -28.11
N MET A 106 -16.44 -1.36 -27.53
CA MET A 106 -16.55 -2.60 -26.74
C MET A 106 -17.48 -2.46 -25.53
N LEU A 107 -17.43 -1.33 -24.81
CA LEU A 107 -18.33 -1.06 -23.69
C LEU A 107 -19.78 -0.92 -24.15
N LEU A 108 -20.03 -0.27 -25.29
CA LEU A 108 -21.37 -0.12 -25.84
C LEU A 108 -21.99 -1.45 -26.30
N SER A 109 -21.20 -2.37 -26.86
CA SER A 109 -21.68 -3.73 -27.15
C SER A 109 -21.94 -4.55 -25.89
N ASN A 110 -21.07 -4.46 -24.88
CA ASN A 110 -21.22 -5.18 -23.62
C ASN A 110 -22.45 -4.70 -22.82
N LEU A 111 -22.84 -3.42 -22.95
CA LEU A 111 -24.01 -2.84 -22.30
C LEU A 111 -25.31 -3.57 -22.64
N ALA A 112 -25.48 -3.99 -23.90
CA ALA A 112 -26.66 -4.72 -24.33
C ALA A 112 -26.74 -6.11 -23.66
N THR A 113 -25.61 -6.80 -23.55
CA THR A 113 -25.49 -8.09 -22.85
C THR A 113 -25.72 -7.92 -21.34
N ALA A 114 -25.16 -6.88 -20.72
CA ALA A 114 -25.38 -6.59 -19.30
C ALA A 114 -26.86 -6.33 -18.97
N ARG A 115 -27.56 -5.56 -19.81
CA ARG A 115 -29.01 -5.30 -19.68
C ARG A 115 -29.84 -6.59 -19.78
N GLN A 116 -29.40 -7.59 -20.56
CA GLN A 116 -30.02 -8.93 -20.61
C GLN A 116 -29.68 -9.80 -19.39
N HIS A 117 -28.44 -9.78 -18.91
CA HIS A 117 -28.01 -10.53 -17.72
C HIS A 117 -28.73 -10.05 -16.46
N GLU A 118 -28.90 -8.74 -16.30
CA GLU A 118 -29.68 -8.15 -15.19
C GLU A 118 -31.13 -8.64 -15.19
N GLN A 119 -31.80 -8.64 -16.35
CA GLN A 119 -33.18 -9.15 -16.49
C GLN A 119 -33.27 -10.66 -16.17
N ALA A 120 -32.31 -11.46 -16.65
CA ALA A 120 -32.24 -12.89 -16.37
C ALA A 120 -31.93 -13.18 -14.89
N LEU A 121 -31.14 -12.33 -14.22
CA LEU A 121 -30.88 -12.43 -12.79
C LEU A 121 -32.11 -12.08 -11.96
N GLN A 122 -32.87 -11.06 -12.36
CA GLN A 122 -34.12 -10.69 -11.71
C GLN A 122 -35.15 -11.83 -11.78
N THR A 123 -35.34 -12.46 -12.95
CA THR A 123 -36.22 -13.64 -13.07
C THR A 123 -35.69 -14.87 -12.30
N ALA A 124 -34.38 -15.09 -12.27
CA ALA A 124 -33.77 -16.16 -11.46
C ALA A 124 -33.95 -15.93 -9.94
N SER A 125 -33.92 -14.66 -9.49
CA SER A 125 -34.18 -14.31 -8.08
C SER A 125 -35.65 -14.51 -7.69
N GLN A 126 -36.58 -14.26 -8.61
CA GLN A 126 -38.01 -14.56 -8.44
C GLN A 126 -38.25 -16.07 -8.36
N ALA A 127 -37.68 -16.85 -9.29
CA ALA A 127 -37.76 -18.32 -9.24
C ALA A 127 -37.20 -18.92 -7.93
N LEU A 128 -36.17 -18.30 -7.34
CA LEU A 128 -35.67 -18.71 -6.02
C LEU A 128 -36.66 -18.37 -4.88
N ALA A 129 -37.31 -17.21 -4.93
CA ALA A 129 -38.35 -16.82 -3.97
C ALA A 129 -39.61 -17.71 -4.09
N ASP A 130 -39.99 -18.10 -5.30
CA ASP A 130 -41.07 -19.04 -5.61
C ASP A 130 -40.67 -20.51 -5.33
N ALA A 131 -39.56 -20.76 -4.63
CA ALA A 131 -39.05 -22.08 -4.22
C ALA A 131 -38.73 -23.06 -5.38
N HIS A 132 -38.29 -22.55 -6.53
CA HIS A 132 -37.79 -23.32 -7.69
C HIS A 132 -36.24 -23.19 -7.84
N PRO A 133 -35.42 -23.67 -6.87
CA PRO A 133 -33.98 -23.42 -6.83
C PRO A 133 -33.19 -24.09 -7.97
N ALA A 134 -33.76 -25.09 -8.65
CA ALA A 134 -33.13 -25.73 -9.82
C ALA A 134 -33.13 -24.81 -11.05
N GLU A 135 -34.23 -24.09 -11.28
CA GLU A 135 -34.36 -23.16 -12.40
C GLU A 135 -33.50 -21.90 -12.17
N ALA A 136 -33.52 -21.37 -10.95
CA ALA A 136 -32.63 -20.29 -10.51
C ALA A 136 -31.13 -20.67 -10.65
N GLU A 137 -30.74 -21.90 -10.30
CA GLU A 137 -29.38 -22.40 -10.51
C GLU A 137 -29.01 -22.50 -11.99
N GLN A 138 -29.92 -23.01 -12.83
CA GLN A 138 -29.66 -23.12 -14.27
C GLN A 138 -29.51 -21.74 -14.93
N ALA A 139 -30.34 -20.77 -14.57
CA ALA A 139 -30.23 -19.39 -15.03
C ALA A 139 -28.91 -18.73 -14.57
N ALA A 140 -28.54 -18.87 -13.30
CA ALA A 140 -27.28 -18.33 -12.77
C ALA A 140 -26.04 -18.95 -13.45
N ARG A 141 -26.06 -20.27 -13.71
CA ARG A 141 -25.00 -20.96 -14.46
C ARG A 141 -24.90 -20.47 -15.92
N LEU A 142 -26.02 -20.15 -16.58
CA LEU A 142 -26.02 -19.59 -17.94
C LEU A 142 -25.41 -18.19 -18.00
N ILE A 143 -25.69 -17.32 -17.02
CA ILE A 143 -25.06 -16.00 -16.91
C ILE A 143 -23.55 -16.14 -16.72
N LEU A 144 -23.10 -17.02 -15.81
CA LEU A 144 -21.67 -17.24 -15.54
C LEU A 144 -20.93 -17.91 -16.71
N ALA A 145 -21.60 -18.72 -17.53
CA ALA A 145 -21.01 -19.28 -18.75
C ALA A 145 -20.68 -18.21 -19.80
N GLN A 146 -21.41 -17.09 -19.81
CA GLN A 146 -21.14 -15.93 -20.67
C GLN A 146 -20.24 -14.89 -19.98
N SER A 147 -20.30 -14.80 -18.65
CA SER A 147 -19.65 -13.77 -17.84
C SER A 147 -19.13 -14.33 -16.50
N PRO A 148 -17.97 -15.02 -16.48
CA PRO A 148 -17.50 -15.75 -15.29
C PRO A 148 -17.32 -14.91 -14.01
N GLY A 149 -17.09 -13.60 -14.16
CA GLY A 149 -16.94 -12.64 -13.06
C GLY A 149 -18.22 -11.92 -12.63
N HIS A 150 -19.41 -12.29 -13.11
CA HIS A 150 -20.64 -11.56 -12.80
C HIS A 150 -21.11 -11.80 -11.36
N ALA A 151 -20.85 -10.81 -10.49
CA ALA A 151 -20.96 -10.95 -9.03
C ALA A 151 -22.35 -11.36 -8.54
N GLY A 152 -23.43 -10.84 -9.15
CA GLY A 152 -24.80 -11.17 -8.77
C GLY A 152 -25.14 -12.66 -8.94
N ALA A 153 -24.69 -13.28 -10.04
CA ALA A 153 -24.93 -14.71 -10.29
C ALA A 153 -24.06 -15.60 -9.40
N GLN A 154 -22.86 -15.15 -9.02
CA GLN A 154 -22.05 -15.84 -7.99
C GLN A 154 -22.75 -15.80 -6.62
N ALA A 155 -23.27 -14.63 -6.22
CA ALA A 155 -24.02 -14.48 -4.97
C ALA A 155 -25.32 -15.33 -4.96
N LEU A 156 -26.04 -15.39 -6.09
CA LEU A 156 -27.24 -16.22 -6.23
C LEU A 156 -26.92 -17.73 -6.11
N LEU A 157 -25.84 -18.20 -6.72
CA LEU A 157 -25.37 -19.58 -6.52
C LEU A 157 -24.94 -19.87 -5.07
N GLN A 158 -24.27 -18.93 -4.41
CA GLN A 158 -23.91 -19.07 -2.99
C GLN A 158 -25.16 -19.16 -2.11
N GLN A 159 -26.21 -18.37 -2.37
CA GLN A 159 -27.49 -18.45 -1.67
C GLN A 159 -28.19 -19.81 -1.90
N ILE A 160 -28.19 -20.34 -3.14
CA ILE A 160 -28.76 -21.66 -3.46
C ILE A 160 -27.98 -22.78 -2.75
N GLN A 161 -26.65 -22.70 -2.70
CA GLN A 161 -25.80 -23.67 -2.01
C GLN A 161 -25.97 -23.59 -0.48
N ALA A 162 -26.06 -22.39 0.09
CA ALA A 162 -26.37 -22.19 1.50
C ALA A 162 -27.77 -22.73 1.87
N ALA A 163 -28.77 -22.52 1.00
CA ALA A 163 -30.12 -23.05 1.20
C ALA A 163 -30.14 -24.60 1.19
N ARG A 164 -29.47 -25.24 0.21
CA ARG A 164 -29.37 -26.71 0.16
C ARG A 164 -28.63 -27.29 1.35
N THR A 165 -27.45 -26.74 1.68
CA THR A 165 -26.68 -27.25 2.83
C THR A 165 -27.39 -27.01 4.17
N ALA A 166 -28.21 -25.97 4.29
CA ALA A 166 -29.06 -25.77 5.47
C ALA A 166 -30.21 -26.80 5.58
N ASP A 167 -30.72 -27.32 4.47
CA ASP A 167 -31.66 -28.45 4.42
C ASP A 167 -30.96 -29.78 4.74
N GLU A 168 -29.82 -30.07 4.11
CA GLU A 168 -29.04 -31.31 4.31
C GLU A 168 -28.54 -31.46 5.76
N LEU A 169 -28.15 -30.36 6.40
CA LEU A 169 -27.64 -30.35 7.77
C LEU A 169 -28.73 -30.33 8.86
N ASN A 170 -30.00 -30.17 8.49
CA ASN A 170 -31.13 -30.15 9.42
C ASN A 170 -32.36 -30.84 8.79
N PRO A 171 -32.57 -32.16 8.99
CA PRO A 171 -33.81 -32.82 8.55
C PRO A 171 -35.03 -32.16 9.22
N ARG A 172 -35.72 -31.30 8.47
CA ARG A 172 -36.68 -30.29 8.96
C ARG A 172 -37.92 -30.82 9.69
N GLU A 173 -38.11 -32.12 9.72
CA GLU A 173 -39.33 -32.78 10.22
C GLU A 173 -39.50 -32.65 11.74
N LEU A 174 -38.41 -32.68 12.52
CA LEU A 174 -38.44 -32.54 13.98
C LEU A 174 -38.78 -31.09 14.42
N ASP A 175 -38.35 -30.12 13.63
CA ASP A 175 -38.29 -28.70 13.98
C ASP A 175 -39.68 -28.05 14.11
N ALA A 176 -40.62 -28.47 13.25
CA ALA A 176 -42.02 -28.00 13.28
C ALA A 176 -42.82 -28.49 14.50
N ALA A 177 -42.41 -29.60 15.13
CA ALA A 177 -42.96 -30.03 16.42
C ALA A 177 -42.27 -29.29 17.57
N TYR A 178 -40.93 -29.19 17.53
CA TYR A 178 -40.10 -28.61 18.58
C TYR A 178 -40.34 -27.11 18.86
N ARG A 179 -40.70 -26.34 17.82
CA ARG A 179 -40.94 -24.89 17.93
C ARG A 179 -42.33 -24.48 18.44
N LYS A 180 -43.28 -25.41 18.62
CA LYS A 180 -44.61 -25.05 19.13
C LYS A 180 -44.50 -24.60 20.59
N PRO A 181 -44.97 -23.38 20.95
CA PRO A 181 -44.97 -22.94 22.32
C PRO A 181 -46.00 -23.75 23.12
N ILE A 182 -45.59 -24.22 24.30
CA ILE A 182 -46.48 -24.86 25.26
C ILE A 182 -46.32 -24.23 26.64
N THR A 183 -47.42 -24.22 27.39
CA THR A 183 -47.43 -23.88 28.81
C THR A 183 -47.60 -25.17 29.61
N LEU A 184 -46.65 -25.42 30.50
CA LEU A 184 -46.53 -26.62 31.33
C LEU A 184 -46.30 -26.19 32.79
N GLU A 185 -47.12 -26.70 33.69
CA GLU A 185 -46.94 -26.56 35.13
C GLU A 185 -46.85 -27.95 35.77
N PHE A 186 -45.65 -28.34 36.17
CA PHE A 186 -45.37 -29.59 36.86
C PHE A 186 -44.79 -29.30 38.24
N ARG A 187 -45.42 -29.85 39.28
CA ARG A 187 -44.93 -29.82 40.66
C ARG A 187 -44.76 -31.25 41.15
N ASP A 188 -43.58 -31.59 41.65
CA ASP A 188 -43.28 -32.89 42.29
C ASP A 188 -43.73 -34.14 41.49
N THR A 189 -43.65 -34.07 40.16
CA THR A 189 -44.18 -35.07 39.22
C THR A 189 -43.06 -36.00 38.73
N THR A 190 -43.32 -37.30 38.58
CA THR A 190 -42.32 -38.26 38.09
C THR A 190 -41.94 -38.00 36.63
N LEU A 191 -40.66 -38.17 36.28
CA LEU A 191 -40.16 -37.94 34.92
C LEU A 191 -40.94 -38.71 33.84
N ARG A 192 -41.35 -39.96 34.11
CA ARG A 192 -42.21 -40.72 33.17
C ARG A 192 -43.48 -39.94 32.82
N ASN A 193 -44.22 -39.49 33.84
CA ASN A 193 -45.50 -38.81 33.63
C ASN A 193 -45.31 -37.46 32.90
N VAL A 194 -44.22 -36.74 33.22
CA VAL A 194 -43.84 -35.50 32.53
C VAL A 194 -43.59 -35.75 31.03
N PHE A 195 -42.76 -36.73 30.69
CA PHE A 195 -42.48 -37.06 29.28
C PHE A 195 -43.71 -37.65 28.56
N ASP A 196 -44.53 -38.46 29.22
CA ASP A 196 -45.80 -38.98 28.65
C ASP A 196 -46.80 -37.84 28.34
N MET A 197 -46.84 -36.79 29.16
CA MET A 197 -47.67 -35.60 28.90
C MET A 197 -47.12 -34.74 27.77
N ILE A 198 -45.79 -34.51 27.74
CA ILE A 198 -45.13 -33.81 26.62
C ILE A 198 -45.34 -34.57 25.31
N ALA A 199 -45.26 -35.91 25.33
CA ALA A 199 -45.48 -36.76 24.15
C ALA A 199 -46.91 -36.59 23.59
N ARG A 200 -47.92 -36.64 24.47
CA ARG A 200 -49.33 -36.45 24.09
C ARG A 200 -49.64 -35.05 23.54
N GLN A 201 -48.93 -34.02 24.01
CA GLN A 201 -49.16 -32.63 23.61
C GLN A 201 -48.36 -32.20 22.36
N SER A 202 -47.16 -32.77 22.16
CA SER A 202 -46.27 -32.45 21.04
C SER A 202 -46.40 -33.40 19.84
N GLY A 203 -46.81 -34.64 20.09
CA GLY A 203 -46.78 -35.77 19.13
C GLY A 203 -45.50 -36.61 19.19
N ILE A 204 -44.46 -36.15 19.91
CA ILE A 204 -43.11 -36.73 19.93
C ILE A 204 -43.04 -37.96 20.84
N ASN A 205 -42.42 -39.05 20.38
CA ASN A 205 -42.20 -40.24 21.19
C ASN A 205 -40.87 -40.16 21.96
N PHE A 206 -40.89 -40.61 23.22
CA PHE A 206 -39.68 -40.75 24.04
C PHE A 206 -39.40 -42.24 24.31
N ILE A 207 -38.21 -42.68 23.93
CA ILE A 207 -37.65 -43.99 24.30
C ILE A 207 -36.64 -43.74 25.42
N PHE A 208 -36.64 -44.58 26.45
CA PHE A 208 -35.71 -44.48 27.57
C PHE A 208 -34.71 -45.63 27.53
N ASP A 209 -33.43 -45.31 27.72
CA ASP A 209 -32.42 -46.31 28.02
C ASP A 209 -32.71 -46.97 29.39
N LYS A 210 -32.33 -48.25 29.51
CA LYS A 210 -32.58 -49.09 30.69
C LYS A 210 -32.02 -48.55 32.01
N ASP A 211 -31.03 -47.66 31.97
CA ASP A 211 -30.35 -47.13 33.16
C ASP A 211 -30.91 -45.74 33.60
N VAL A 212 -32.02 -45.28 33.00
CA VAL A 212 -32.72 -44.01 33.33
C VAL A 212 -33.64 -44.15 34.56
N ARG A 213 -33.49 -43.26 35.55
CA ARG A 213 -34.31 -43.21 36.77
C ARG A 213 -35.63 -42.46 36.57
N LEU A 214 -36.61 -43.15 35.99
CA LEU A 214 -37.94 -42.63 35.64
C LEU A 214 -38.85 -42.29 36.84
N ASP A 215 -38.46 -42.74 38.04
CA ASP A 215 -39.06 -42.46 39.34
C ASP A 215 -38.65 -41.09 39.91
N THR A 216 -37.59 -40.48 39.38
CA THR A 216 -37.12 -39.15 39.79
C THR A 216 -38.24 -38.11 39.65
N LYS A 217 -38.45 -37.32 40.70
CA LYS A 217 -39.43 -36.23 40.74
C LYS A 217 -38.82 -34.95 40.16
N ALA A 218 -39.52 -34.34 39.23
CA ALA A 218 -39.18 -33.06 38.62
C ALA A 218 -40.24 -32.00 38.93
N THR A 219 -39.82 -30.73 38.90
CA THR A 219 -40.69 -29.56 39.00
C THR A 219 -40.25 -28.59 37.89
N LEU A 220 -41.17 -28.19 37.03
CA LEU A 220 -40.93 -27.34 35.88
C LEU A 220 -42.10 -26.38 35.72
N PHE A 221 -41.80 -25.10 35.57
CA PHE A 221 -42.75 -24.06 35.21
C PHE A 221 -42.29 -23.45 33.89
N ALA A 222 -42.93 -23.82 32.79
CA ALA A 222 -42.66 -23.31 31.47
C ALA A 222 -43.93 -22.63 30.94
N ARG A 223 -43.82 -21.38 30.46
CA ARG A 223 -44.94 -20.64 29.87
C ARG A 223 -44.53 -20.17 28.49
N ASP A 224 -45.39 -20.43 27.51
CA ASP A 224 -45.20 -20.09 26.09
C ASP A 224 -43.81 -20.49 25.56
N THR A 225 -43.27 -21.58 26.12
CA THR A 225 -41.89 -22.02 25.91
C THR A 225 -41.86 -23.07 24.80
N PRO A 226 -40.89 -23.04 23.86
CA PRO A 226 -40.73 -24.10 22.87
C PRO A 226 -40.55 -25.47 23.54
N ILE A 227 -41.11 -26.51 22.93
CA ILE A 227 -40.91 -27.90 23.37
C ILE A 227 -39.42 -28.25 23.44
N ALA A 228 -38.60 -27.69 22.53
CA ALA A 228 -37.14 -27.78 22.55
C ALA A 228 -36.55 -27.45 23.93
N ASP A 229 -36.75 -26.21 24.37
CA ASP A 229 -36.11 -25.68 25.59
C ASP A 229 -36.75 -26.30 26.85
N ALA A 230 -38.05 -26.59 26.83
CA ALA A 230 -38.74 -27.27 27.94
C ALA A 230 -38.21 -28.70 28.16
N VAL A 231 -37.91 -29.44 27.08
CA VAL A 231 -37.25 -30.75 27.16
C VAL A 231 -35.81 -30.60 27.67
N ASP A 232 -35.04 -29.62 27.19
CA ASP A 232 -33.65 -29.45 27.61
C ASP A 232 -33.49 -28.99 29.06
N MET A 233 -34.43 -28.18 29.58
CA MET A 233 -34.51 -27.87 31.02
C MET A 233 -34.76 -29.12 31.89
N LEU A 234 -35.61 -30.05 31.42
CA LEU A 234 -35.87 -31.32 32.11
C LEU A 234 -34.65 -32.25 32.06
N LEU A 235 -33.96 -32.31 30.91
CA LEU A 235 -32.76 -33.12 30.74
C LEU A 235 -31.60 -32.62 31.62
N MET A 236 -31.36 -31.29 31.66
CA MET A 236 -30.43 -30.66 32.61
C MET A 236 -30.78 -31.00 34.07
N THR A 237 -32.05 -30.88 34.44
CA THR A 237 -32.51 -31.14 35.82
C THR A 237 -32.35 -32.62 36.21
N GLY A 238 -32.57 -33.54 35.26
CA GLY A 238 -32.49 -34.98 35.49
C GLY A 238 -31.11 -35.62 35.34
N GLN A 239 -30.07 -34.85 34.95
CA GLN A 239 -28.76 -35.39 34.50
C GLN A 239 -28.92 -36.42 33.37
N LEU A 240 -29.80 -36.11 32.42
CA LEU A 240 -30.10 -36.92 31.24
C LEU A 240 -29.64 -36.19 29.98
N SER A 241 -29.42 -36.94 28.90
CA SER A 241 -29.10 -36.41 27.58
C SER A 241 -29.97 -37.08 26.51
N LYS A 242 -30.06 -36.45 25.33
CA LYS A 242 -30.94 -36.86 24.23
C LYS A 242 -30.15 -37.26 22.98
N LYS A 243 -30.69 -38.23 22.25
CA LYS A 243 -30.30 -38.56 20.87
C LYS A 243 -31.58 -38.56 20.02
N VAL A 244 -31.58 -37.86 18.89
CA VAL A 244 -32.65 -37.99 17.89
C VAL A 244 -32.51 -39.37 17.22
N VAL A 245 -33.60 -40.13 17.16
CA VAL A 245 -33.62 -41.47 16.53
C VAL A 245 -34.33 -41.43 15.18
N ASN A 246 -35.39 -40.62 15.07
CA ASN A 246 -36.04 -40.23 13.83
C ASN A 246 -36.80 -38.92 14.02
N ALA A 247 -37.47 -38.45 12.96
CA ALA A 247 -38.27 -37.22 12.92
C ALA A 247 -39.31 -37.02 14.05
N ASN A 248 -39.72 -38.09 14.73
CA ASN A 248 -40.73 -38.03 15.79
C ASN A 248 -40.40 -38.92 17.01
N THR A 249 -39.13 -39.27 17.21
CA THR A 249 -38.67 -40.16 18.30
C THR A 249 -37.30 -39.77 18.81
N LEU A 250 -37.17 -39.60 20.12
CA LEU A 250 -35.88 -39.39 20.79
C LEU A 250 -35.59 -40.51 21.80
N LEU A 251 -34.32 -40.90 21.86
CA LEU A 251 -33.76 -41.74 22.91
C LEU A 251 -33.19 -40.84 24.01
N ILE A 252 -33.68 -41.01 25.23
CA ILE A 252 -33.19 -40.35 26.44
C ILE A 252 -32.33 -41.35 27.22
N TYR A 253 -31.13 -40.93 27.61
CA TYR A 253 -30.15 -41.74 28.33
C TYR A 253 -29.48 -40.95 29.46
N PRO A 254 -28.90 -41.61 30.49
CA PRO A 254 -28.19 -40.90 31.57
C PRO A 254 -26.93 -40.22 31.04
N ASP A 255 -26.64 -38.99 31.49
CA ASP A 255 -25.49 -38.22 31.01
C ASP A 255 -24.17 -38.71 31.63
N GLN A 256 -23.75 -39.90 31.20
CA GLN A 256 -22.56 -40.59 31.67
C GLN A 256 -21.56 -40.75 30.53
N PRO A 257 -20.24 -40.63 30.78
CA PRO A 257 -19.21 -40.67 29.73
C PRO A 257 -19.08 -42.04 29.03
N GLN A 258 -19.71 -43.10 29.55
CA GLN A 258 -19.87 -44.38 28.84
C GLN A 258 -21.05 -44.36 27.86
N LYS A 259 -22.17 -43.72 28.24
CA LYS A 259 -23.40 -43.62 27.45
C LYS A 259 -23.28 -42.59 26.34
N GLN A 260 -22.66 -41.44 26.62
CA GLN A 260 -22.26 -40.44 25.62
C GLN A 260 -21.49 -41.14 24.47
N LYS A 261 -20.41 -41.87 24.78
CA LYS A 261 -19.62 -42.63 23.77
C LYS A 261 -20.39 -43.69 22.98
N ALA A 262 -21.56 -44.13 23.44
CA ALA A 262 -22.37 -45.15 22.79
C ALA A 262 -23.53 -44.57 21.94
N TYR A 263 -24.05 -43.39 22.30
CA TYR A 263 -25.23 -42.79 21.67
C TYR A 263 -24.98 -41.46 20.95
N GLN A 264 -23.98 -40.69 21.38
CA GLN A 264 -23.61 -39.42 20.77
C GLN A 264 -23.02 -39.66 19.38
N GLU A 265 -23.47 -38.87 18.40
CA GLU A 265 -23.06 -39.04 17.01
C GLU A 265 -21.77 -38.27 16.75
N LEU A 266 -20.83 -38.95 16.09
CA LEU A 266 -19.56 -38.36 15.66
C LEU A 266 -19.58 -38.27 14.14
N LEU A 267 -19.45 -37.05 13.62
CA LEU A 267 -19.25 -36.81 12.20
C LEU A 267 -17.75 -36.76 11.91
N VAL A 268 -17.37 -36.99 10.64
CA VAL A 268 -16.01 -36.77 10.14
C VAL A 268 -16.06 -35.62 9.15
N LYS A 269 -15.26 -34.57 9.38
CA LYS A 269 -15.13 -33.41 8.50
C LYS A 269 -13.67 -33.22 8.14
N SER A 270 -13.40 -33.05 6.85
CA SER A 270 -12.09 -32.67 6.32
C SER A 270 -12.05 -31.17 6.06
N PHE A 271 -11.05 -30.50 6.60
CA PHE A 271 -10.77 -29.07 6.42
C PHE A 271 -9.48 -28.91 5.62
N TYR A 272 -9.58 -28.29 4.45
CA TYR A 272 -8.43 -27.88 3.64
C TYR A 272 -8.03 -26.46 4.04
N LEU A 273 -6.76 -26.23 4.37
CA LEU A 273 -6.27 -24.93 4.83
C LEU A 273 -5.41 -24.28 3.74
N GLY A 274 -5.75 -23.06 3.35
CA GLY A 274 -5.09 -22.34 2.26
C GLY A 274 -3.90 -21.48 2.69
N ASN A 275 -3.93 -20.97 3.92
CA ASN A 275 -2.99 -19.97 4.44
C ASN A 275 -2.40 -20.39 5.81
N ALA A 276 -3.21 -21.01 6.67
CA ALA A 276 -2.81 -21.47 7.99
C ALA A 276 -2.14 -22.85 7.95
N ASP A 277 -1.13 -23.06 8.79
CA ASP A 277 -0.50 -24.37 9.01
C ASP A 277 -1.45 -25.32 9.76
N ALA A 278 -1.68 -26.51 9.19
CA ALA A 278 -2.53 -27.54 9.79
C ALA A 278 -2.02 -28.04 11.15
N LYS A 279 -0.70 -28.02 11.40
CA LYS A 279 -0.10 -28.52 12.65
C LYS A 279 -0.37 -27.58 13.83
N SER A 280 -0.18 -26.29 13.62
CA SER A 280 -0.57 -25.19 14.52
C SER A 280 -2.09 -25.16 14.74
N THR A 281 -2.87 -25.27 13.66
CA THR A 281 -4.35 -25.29 13.74
C THR A 281 -4.86 -26.50 14.54
N MET A 282 -4.27 -27.69 14.37
CA MET A 282 -4.54 -28.87 15.19
C MET A 282 -4.21 -28.64 16.68
N ALA A 283 -3.12 -27.96 17.01
CA ALA A 283 -2.78 -27.62 18.40
C ALA A 283 -3.78 -26.63 19.02
N MET A 284 -4.26 -25.65 18.24
CA MET A 284 -5.31 -24.72 18.64
C MET A 284 -6.64 -25.44 18.90
N LEU A 285 -7.08 -26.34 18.01
CA LEU A 285 -8.33 -27.10 18.21
C LEU A 285 -8.24 -28.05 19.41
N ARG A 286 -7.11 -28.74 19.61
CA ARG A 286 -6.89 -29.60 20.79
C ARG A 286 -6.93 -28.84 22.11
N THR A 287 -6.54 -27.56 22.13
CA THR A 287 -6.55 -26.73 23.34
C THR A 287 -7.88 -26.02 23.56
N LEU A 288 -8.49 -25.43 22.53
CA LEU A 288 -9.75 -24.67 22.66
C LEU A 288 -10.98 -25.56 22.82
N ILE A 289 -11.11 -26.61 22.01
CA ILE A 289 -12.33 -27.46 21.96
C ILE A 289 -12.09 -28.88 22.47
N LYS A 290 -10.95 -29.14 23.12
CA LYS A 290 -10.57 -30.44 23.71
C LYS A 290 -10.70 -31.63 22.74
N ALA A 291 -10.63 -31.36 21.42
CA ALA A 291 -10.85 -32.35 20.35
C ALA A 291 -9.79 -33.46 20.41
N LYS A 292 -10.23 -34.71 20.22
CA LYS A 292 -9.38 -35.90 20.42
C LYS A 292 -8.93 -36.50 19.09
N ASP A 293 -9.89 -36.83 18.24
CA ASP A 293 -9.65 -37.52 16.98
C ASP A 293 -9.38 -36.52 15.84
N VAL A 294 -8.24 -35.84 15.92
CA VAL A 294 -7.74 -34.93 14.87
C VAL A 294 -6.48 -35.50 14.23
N TYR A 295 -6.49 -35.62 12.90
CA TYR A 295 -5.39 -36.07 12.06
C TYR A 295 -5.00 -34.99 11.05
N VAL A 296 -3.74 -34.97 10.61
CA VAL A 296 -3.20 -33.98 9.67
C VAL A 296 -2.36 -34.68 8.58
N ASP A 297 -2.64 -34.38 7.31
CA ASP A 297 -1.73 -34.66 6.18
C ASP A 297 -0.97 -33.36 5.83
N GLU A 298 0.29 -33.27 6.29
CA GLU A 298 1.17 -32.12 6.06
C GLU A 298 1.46 -31.88 4.56
N ARG A 299 1.34 -32.89 3.70
CA ARG A 299 1.57 -32.79 2.24
C ARG A 299 0.39 -32.14 1.50
N LEU A 300 -0.82 -32.18 2.08
CA LEU A 300 -2.03 -31.55 1.52
C LEU A 300 -2.52 -30.35 2.33
N ASN A 301 -1.83 -29.99 3.41
CA ASN A 301 -2.28 -29.05 4.43
C ASN A 301 -3.74 -29.32 4.88
N LEU A 302 -4.06 -30.60 5.06
CA LEU A 302 -5.40 -31.12 5.30
C LEU A 302 -5.54 -31.54 6.77
N LEU A 303 -6.53 -31.01 7.45
CA LEU A 303 -6.90 -31.37 8.82
C LEU A 303 -8.20 -32.18 8.79
N VAL A 304 -8.16 -33.45 9.22
CA VAL A 304 -9.33 -34.32 9.32
C VAL A 304 -9.72 -34.45 10.78
N MET A 305 -10.96 -34.09 11.12
CA MET A 305 -11.49 -34.08 12.47
C MET A 305 -12.69 -35.02 12.57
N ARG A 306 -12.69 -35.90 13.58
CA ARG A 306 -13.86 -36.68 13.99
C ARG A 306 -14.32 -36.20 15.37
N ASP A 307 -15.51 -35.60 15.44
CA ASP A 307 -16.08 -35.10 16.69
C ASP A 307 -17.60 -34.92 16.54
N THR A 308 -18.24 -34.39 17.58
CA THR A 308 -19.65 -34.01 17.58
C THR A 308 -19.97 -32.96 16.51
N PRO A 309 -21.22 -32.91 15.98
CA PRO A 309 -21.62 -31.90 15.00
C PRO A 309 -21.41 -30.45 15.47
N GLU A 310 -21.57 -30.22 16.77
CA GLU A 310 -21.40 -28.90 17.39
C GLU A 310 -19.92 -28.50 17.53
N ALA A 311 -19.05 -29.43 17.94
CA ALA A 311 -17.60 -29.19 17.96
C ALA A 311 -17.04 -28.96 16.56
N ILE A 312 -17.57 -29.63 15.52
CA ILE A 312 -17.18 -29.39 14.13
C ILE A 312 -17.64 -28.01 13.63
N ARG A 313 -18.87 -27.59 13.93
CA ARG A 313 -19.36 -26.22 13.61
C ARG A 313 -18.56 -25.14 14.35
N LEU A 314 -18.04 -25.43 15.54
CA LEU A 314 -17.18 -24.52 16.30
C LEU A 314 -15.75 -24.49 15.70
N ALA A 315 -15.20 -25.65 15.34
CA ALA A 315 -13.92 -25.76 14.63
C ALA A 315 -13.94 -25.03 13.29
N GLU A 316 -15.03 -25.15 12.51
CA GLU A 316 -15.23 -24.46 11.23
C GLU A 316 -15.15 -22.94 11.38
N LYS A 317 -15.72 -22.36 12.46
CA LYS A 317 -15.60 -20.93 12.78
C LYS A 317 -14.19 -20.53 13.21
N ILE A 318 -13.54 -21.32 14.07
CA ILE A 318 -12.17 -21.08 14.52
C ILE A 318 -11.20 -21.12 13.32
N ILE A 319 -11.35 -22.11 12.44
CA ILE A 319 -10.58 -22.27 11.21
C ILE A 319 -10.81 -21.08 10.27
N ALA A 320 -12.05 -20.64 10.04
CA ALA A 320 -12.35 -19.52 9.16
C ALA A 320 -11.74 -18.18 9.63
N VAL A 321 -11.54 -17.99 10.95
CA VAL A 321 -10.85 -16.83 11.51
C VAL A 321 -9.31 -16.97 11.42
N GLN A 322 -8.79 -18.20 11.45
CA GLN A 322 -7.35 -18.49 11.44
C GLN A 322 -6.76 -18.64 10.03
N ASP A 323 -7.52 -19.13 9.05
CA ASP A 323 -7.08 -19.41 7.67
C ASP A 323 -7.13 -18.17 6.75
N LEU A 324 -6.91 -16.98 7.33
CA LEU A 324 -6.82 -15.72 6.58
C LEU A 324 -5.48 -15.60 5.86
N ALA A 325 -5.50 -15.05 4.65
CA ALA A 325 -4.29 -14.80 3.88
C ALA A 325 -3.42 -13.71 4.55
N GLU A 326 -2.11 -13.96 4.62
CA GLU A 326 -1.16 -12.98 5.15
C GLU A 326 -1.17 -11.69 4.30
N PRO A 327 -1.13 -10.51 4.94
CA PRO A 327 -1.07 -9.26 4.20
C PRO A 327 0.31 -9.07 3.54
N GLU A 328 0.32 -8.41 2.39
CA GLU A 328 1.51 -8.25 1.55
C GLU A 328 1.64 -6.77 1.15
N VAL A 329 2.87 -6.27 1.16
CA VAL A 329 3.18 -4.86 0.87
C VAL A 329 4.04 -4.79 -0.38
N MET A 330 3.61 -4.01 -1.37
CA MET A 330 4.49 -3.50 -2.42
C MET A 330 5.22 -2.27 -1.88
N LEU A 331 6.55 -2.27 -1.94
CA LEU A 331 7.40 -1.15 -1.56
C LEU A 331 7.91 -0.50 -2.85
N ASP A 332 7.40 0.69 -3.16
CA ASP A 332 7.98 1.56 -4.17
C ASP A 332 9.08 2.40 -3.48
N VAL A 333 10.33 2.27 -3.91
CA VAL A 333 11.47 3.06 -3.41
C VAL A 333 12.02 3.91 -4.54
N GLU A 334 12.29 5.19 -4.28
CA GLU A 334 12.81 6.12 -5.28
C GLU A 334 14.10 6.78 -4.77
N VAL A 335 15.15 6.72 -5.58
CA VAL A 335 16.42 7.40 -5.31
C VAL A 335 16.67 8.40 -6.42
N LEU A 336 16.77 9.67 -6.05
CA LEU A 336 17.08 10.79 -6.91
C LEU A 336 18.45 11.36 -6.52
N GLU A 337 19.38 11.45 -7.47
CA GLU A 337 20.63 12.21 -7.33
C GLU A 337 20.80 13.20 -8.48
N VAL A 338 20.92 14.48 -8.15
CA VAL A 338 21.21 15.57 -9.08
C VAL A 338 22.60 16.13 -8.77
N LYS A 339 23.52 16.06 -9.73
CA LYS A 339 24.88 16.59 -9.61
C LYS A 339 25.14 17.67 -10.65
N ARG A 340 25.44 18.88 -10.18
CA ARG A 340 25.77 20.07 -10.98
C ARG A 340 27.21 20.49 -10.76
N GLY A 341 28.04 20.41 -11.79
CA GLY A 341 29.40 20.94 -11.80
C GLY A 341 29.49 22.19 -12.66
N ARG A 342 30.09 23.26 -12.14
CA ARG A 342 30.44 24.47 -12.91
C ARG A 342 31.91 24.78 -12.72
N LEU A 343 32.61 25.07 -13.80
CA LEU A 343 34.00 25.51 -13.80
C LEU A 343 34.13 26.76 -14.65
N LEU A 344 34.71 27.82 -14.10
CA LEU A 344 35.12 29.04 -14.81
C LEU A 344 36.63 29.16 -14.66
N ASP A 345 37.37 29.13 -15.76
CA ASP A 345 38.84 29.21 -15.81
C ASP A 345 39.21 30.37 -16.76
N LEU A 346 39.45 31.53 -16.16
CA LEU A 346 39.45 32.83 -16.85
C LEU A 346 40.63 33.71 -16.42
N GLY A 347 41.41 34.15 -17.40
CA GLY A 347 42.43 35.18 -17.22
C GLY A 347 43.72 34.89 -17.99
N VAL A 348 44.83 35.46 -17.52
CA VAL A 348 46.14 35.32 -18.14
C VAL A 348 47.06 34.55 -17.20
N GLN A 349 47.59 33.42 -17.67
CA GLN A 349 48.57 32.64 -16.93
C GLN A 349 49.95 33.27 -17.09
N TYR A 350 50.35 34.10 -16.14
CA TYR A 350 51.67 34.71 -16.12
C TYR A 350 52.79 33.70 -15.80
N PRO A 351 54.02 33.94 -16.30
CA PRO A 351 55.19 33.18 -15.89
C PRO A 351 55.41 33.29 -14.38
N ASN A 352 55.69 32.16 -13.73
CA ASN A 352 56.00 32.09 -12.30
C ASN A 352 57.44 31.64 -12.02
N GLN A 353 58.21 31.29 -13.06
CA GLN A 353 59.60 30.87 -12.96
C GLN A 353 60.46 31.57 -14.02
N PHE A 354 61.60 32.10 -13.59
CA PHE A 354 62.65 32.62 -14.45
C PHE A 354 63.85 31.67 -14.37
N SER A 355 64.12 30.94 -15.44
CA SER A 355 65.32 30.11 -15.56
C SER A 355 66.46 30.96 -16.09
N LEU A 356 67.43 31.25 -15.21
CA LEU A 356 68.67 31.92 -15.57
C LEU A 356 69.63 31.02 -16.38
N LEU A 357 69.38 29.70 -16.40
CA LEU A 357 70.21 28.73 -17.09
C LEU A 357 69.41 27.47 -17.47
N ASN A 358 68.75 27.53 -18.62
CA ASN A 358 68.03 26.42 -19.23
C ASN A 358 69.01 25.45 -19.90
N LEU A 359 69.59 24.53 -19.11
CA LEU A 359 70.56 23.55 -19.59
C LEU A 359 69.90 22.54 -20.56
N PRO A 360 70.36 22.42 -21.83
CA PRO A 360 69.91 21.36 -22.71
C PRO A 360 70.26 19.99 -22.11
N PRO A 361 69.47 18.93 -22.39
CA PRO A 361 69.73 17.59 -21.85
C PRO A 361 71.09 17.09 -22.32
N SER A 362 71.99 16.84 -21.37
CA SER A 362 73.39 16.51 -21.64
C SER A 362 73.52 15.09 -22.21
N THR A 363 73.60 14.95 -23.53
CA THR A 363 73.87 13.67 -24.21
C THR A 363 75.27 13.17 -23.87
N SER A 364 75.37 12.18 -23.00
CA SER A 364 76.61 11.47 -22.70
C SER A 364 76.79 10.32 -23.68
N SER A 365 77.71 10.49 -24.63
CA SER A 365 78.14 9.43 -25.56
C SER A 365 79.24 8.57 -24.95
N THR A 366 78.89 7.38 -24.49
CA THR A 366 79.84 6.36 -24.01
C THR A 366 80.14 5.34 -25.11
N ILE A 367 81.41 5.05 -25.35
CA ILE A 367 81.80 3.95 -26.25
C ILE A 367 81.97 2.69 -25.41
N VAL A 368 81.17 1.67 -25.68
CA VAL A 368 81.28 0.34 -25.06
C VAL A 368 81.41 -0.68 -26.20
N ASP A 369 82.50 -1.45 -26.17
CA ASP A 369 82.83 -2.47 -27.16
C ASP A 369 82.72 -1.99 -28.63
N GLY A 370 83.25 -0.79 -28.90
CA GLY A 370 83.23 -0.15 -30.22
C GLY A 370 81.90 0.49 -30.62
N ILE A 371 80.81 0.27 -29.89
CA ILE A 371 79.50 0.86 -30.16
C ILE A 371 79.37 2.19 -29.42
N VAL A 372 78.98 3.24 -30.14
CA VAL A 372 78.66 4.55 -29.55
C VAL A 372 77.25 4.50 -28.94
N THR A 373 77.17 4.60 -27.62
CA THR A 373 75.89 4.62 -26.88
C THR A 373 75.61 6.02 -26.37
N ASN A 374 74.57 6.67 -26.91
CA ASN A 374 74.15 8.00 -26.47
C ASN A 374 73.11 7.87 -25.36
N THR A 375 73.46 8.26 -24.14
CA THR A 375 72.54 8.33 -23.01
C THR A 375 72.13 9.77 -22.74
N THR A 376 70.84 10.00 -22.51
CA THR A 376 70.29 11.28 -22.03
C THR A 376 69.86 11.10 -20.57
N PRO A 377 70.59 11.66 -19.59
CA PRO A 377 70.16 11.68 -18.20
C PRO A 377 68.88 12.50 -18.06
N ALA A 378 67.94 12.04 -17.22
CA ALA A 378 66.69 12.76 -16.94
C ALA A 378 66.88 14.05 -16.11
N ALA A 379 68.11 14.37 -15.70
CA ALA A 379 68.47 15.59 -15.00
C ALA A 379 69.71 16.23 -15.66
N SER A 380 69.59 17.46 -16.13
CA SER A 380 70.70 18.23 -16.72
C SER A 380 71.72 18.59 -15.64
N VAL A 381 72.97 18.14 -15.80
CA VAL A 381 74.04 18.40 -14.83
C VAL A 381 74.62 19.81 -15.03
N LEU A 382 74.59 20.63 -13.97
CA LEU A 382 75.20 21.95 -13.99
C LEU A 382 76.73 21.85 -13.95
N THR A 383 77.39 22.25 -15.04
CA THR A 383 78.87 22.27 -15.13
C THR A 383 79.43 23.69 -15.04
N VAL A 384 80.70 23.82 -14.64
CA VAL A 384 81.42 25.10 -14.64
C VAL A 384 81.55 25.68 -16.05
N GLU A 385 81.55 24.85 -17.09
CA GLU A 385 81.59 25.31 -18.49
C GLU A 385 80.22 25.87 -18.96
N SER A 386 79.12 25.31 -18.45
CA SER A 386 77.77 25.85 -18.61
C SER A 386 77.62 27.24 -17.98
N LEU A 387 78.37 27.53 -16.91
CA LEU A 387 78.39 28.85 -16.26
C LEU A 387 79.24 29.90 -17.00
N LYS A 388 80.15 29.50 -17.90
CA LYS A 388 80.95 30.44 -18.71
C LYS A 388 80.21 30.85 -19.98
N ASN A 389 79.54 29.91 -20.64
CA ASN A 389 78.98 30.09 -21.98
C ASN A 389 77.48 30.44 -21.95
N ILE A 390 77.07 31.26 -20.97
CA ILE A 390 75.67 31.68 -20.81
C ILE A 390 75.26 32.57 -22.00
N THR A 391 74.40 32.03 -22.83
CA THR A 391 73.90 32.66 -24.06
C THR A 391 72.45 33.09 -23.88
N ALA A 392 71.98 34.13 -24.59
CA ALA A 392 70.61 34.63 -24.46
C ALA A 392 69.52 33.56 -24.67
N SER A 393 69.78 32.52 -25.46
CA SER A 393 68.90 31.36 -25.66
C SER A 393 68.78 30.41 -24.45
N GLN A 394 69.64 30.55 -23.44
CA GLN A 394 69.60 29.78 -22.20
C GLN A 394 68.82 30.50 -21.08
N ILE A 395 68.48 31.78 -21.25
CA ILE A 395 67.59 32.50 -20.32
C ILE A 395 66.15 32.23 -20.77
N ALA A 396 65.36 31.56 -19.94
CA ALA A 396 64.01 31.13 -20.28
C ALA A 396 62.98 31.58 -19.24
N ILE A 397 61.79 31.94 -19.74
CA ILE A 397 60.64 32.37 -18.94
C ILE A 397 59.59 31.27 -19.04
N SER A 398 59.11 30.76 -17.91
CA SER A 398 58.20 29.59 -17.87
C SER A 398 57.05 29.76 -16.86
N PRO A 399 55.82 29.32 -17.21
CA PRO A 399 55.36 29.01 -18.56
C PRO A 399 55.38 30.25 -19.48
N VAL A 400 55.26 30.03 -20.79
CA VAL A 400 54.96 31.12 -21.76
C VAL A 400 53.57 31.67 -21.43
N PRO A 401 53.34 33.01 -21.46
CA PRO A 401 52.04 33.58 -21.12
C PRO A 401 50.93 33.13 -22.07
N THR A 402 49.89 32.51 -21.52
CA THR A 402 48.69 32.07 -22.23
C THR A 402 47.44 32.75 -21.66
N VAL A 403 46.37 32.78 -22.44
CA VAL A 403 45.05 33.30 -22.00
C VAL A 403 44.09 32.12 -21.88
N ASN A 404 43.54 31.91 -20.68
CA ASN A 404 42.49 30.94 -20.45
C ASN A 404 41.13 31.65 -20.55
N PHE A 405 40.23 31.08 -21.35
CA PHE A 405 38.85 31.52 -21.47
C PHE A 405 37.97 30.28 -21.63
N ARG A 406 37.67 29.63 -20.50
CA ARG A 406 36.86 28.40 -20.46
C ARG A 406 35.77 28.52 -19.42
N LYS A 407 34.56 28.08 -19.79
CA LYS A 407 33.45 27.87 -18.87
C LYS A 407 32.79 26.54 -19.20
N ASP A 408 32.86 25.61 -18.27
CA ASP A 408 32.26 24.28 -18.40
C ASP A 408 31.07 24.22 -17.42
N ASP A 409 29.85 23.98 -17.91
CA ASP A 409 28.68 23.64 -17.10
C ASP A 409 28.30 22.18 -17.34
N SER A 410 27.92 21.49 -16.27
CA SER A 410 27.47 20.08 -16.30
C SER A 410 26.32 19.88 -15.33
N ASP A 411 25.33 19.09 -15.75
CA ASP A 411 24.20 18.65 -14.92
C ASP A 411 23.96 17.16 -15.21
N VAL A 412 23.78 16.36 -14.17
CA VAL A 412 23.61 14.90 -14.22
C VAL A 412 22.49 14.53 -13.26
N ASN A 413 21.45 13.86 -13.77
CA ASN A 413 20.33 13.38 -12.98
C ASN A 413 20.27 11.85 -13.04
N ILE A 414 20.19 11.20 -11.87
CA ILE A 414 20.09 9.76 -11.71
C ILE A 414 18.80 9.46 -10.96
N LEU A 415 17.91 8.67 -11.57
CA LEU A 415 16.70 8.14 -10.93
C LEU A 415 16.76 6.61 -10.93
N ALA A 416 16.62 6.00 -9.75
CA ALA A 416 16.32 4.58 -9.60
C ALA A 416 14.96 4.41 -8.90
N ASN A 417 14.11 3.55 -9.46
CA ASN A 417 12.76 3.24 -8.94
C ASN A 417 12.59 1.72 -8.73
N PRO A 418 13.37 1.06 -7.85
CA PRO A 418 13.17 -0.35 -7.51
C PRO A 418 11.83 -0.55 -6.78
N ARG A 419 11.13 -1.64 -7.14
CA ARG A 419 9.84 -2.02 -6.57
C ARG A 419 9.86 -3.47 -6.13
N ILE A 420 9.31 -3.79 -4.97
CA ILE A 420 9.24 -5.16 -4.48
C ILE A 420 7.98 -5.46 -3.65
N ARG A 421 7.37 -6.61 -3.92
CA ARG A 421 6.30 -7.20 -3.12
C ARG A 421 6.91 -8.10 -2.05
N VAL A 422 6.56 -7.87 -0.78
CA VAL A 422 7.09 -8.58 0.38
C VAL A 422 5.95 -8.97 1.32
N LYS A 423 6.01 -10.17 1.92
CA LYS A 423 5.06 -10.60 2.95
C LYS A 423 5.28 -9.88 4.28
N ASN A 424 4.21 -9.73 5.05
CA ASN A 424 4.27 -9.24 6.43
C ASN A 424 5.24 -10.08 7.27
N ARG A 425 6.23 -9.41 7.91
CA ARG A 425 7.30 -9.97 8.73
C ARG A 425 8.34 -10.84 8.00
N GLU A 426 8.31 -10.91 6.67
CA GLU A 426 9.35 -11.57 5.89
C GLU A 426 10.45 -10.59 5.47
N LYS A 427 11.69 -11.07 5.36
CA LYS A 427 12.85 -10.29 4.90
C LYS A 427 13.08 -10.51 3.42
N ALA A 428 12.88 -9.48 2.62
CA ALA A 428 13.30 -9.49 1.23
C ALA A 428 14.60 -8.70 1.02
N LYS A 429 15.35 -9.11 -0.01
CA LYS A 429 16.63 -8.50 -0.40
C LYS A 429 16.66 -8.32 -1.91
N ILE A 430 17.03 -7.13 -2.37
CA ILE A 430 17.30 -6.82 -3.77
C ILE A 430 18.76 -6.44 -3.91
N HIS A 431 19.40 -6.90 -4.98
CA HIS A 431 20.63 -6.29 -5.48
C HIS A 431 20.52 -6.12 -7.00
N ILE A 432 20.72 -4.89 -7.48
CA ILE A 432 20.69 -4.51 -8.89
C ILE A 432 22.01 -3.79 -9.17
N GLY A 433 22.92 -4.44 -9.90
CA GLY A 433 24.29 -3.95 -10.04
C GLY A 433 25.25 -4.94 -10.67
N ASP A 434 26.51 -4.54 -10.76
CA ASP A 434 27.62 -5.27 -11.35
C ASP A 434 28.55 -5.84 -10.28
N LYS A 435 29.28 -6.90 -10.63
CA LYS A 435 30.35 -7.48 -9.81
C LYS A 435 31.71 -7.10 -10.38
N VAL A 436 32.33 -6.06 -9.82
CA VAL A 436 33.61 -5.54 -10.31
C VAL A 436 34.77 -6.38 -9.76
N PRO A 437 35.62 -6.97 -10.62
CA PRO A 437 36.82 -7.66 -10.17
C PRO A 437 37.90 -6.66 -9.74
N VAL A 438 38.38 -6.81 -8.49
CA VAL A 438 39.51 -6.09 -7.91
C VAL A 438 40.68 -7.07 -7.80
N ILE A 439 41.74 -6.82 -8.58
CA ILE A 439 42.94 -7.65 -8.58
C ILE A 439 43.88 -7.16 -7.48
N THR A 440 44.23 -8.06 -6.55
CA THR A 440 45.19 -7.81 -5.47
C THR A 440 46.44 -8.62 -5.73
N SER A 441 47.53 -7.95 -6.12
CA SER A 441 48.83 -8.58 -6.42
C SER A 441 49.73 -8.55 -5.17
N ASN A 442 49.92 -9.69 -4.52
CA ASN A 442 50.79 -9.86 -3.35
C ASN A 442 52.18 -10.39 -3.79
N THR A 443 53.24 -9.63 -3.52
CA THR A 443 54.62 -10.09 -3.72
C THR A 443 55.10 -10.89 -2.52
N THR A 444 55.37 -12.17 -2.71
CA THR A 444 55.95 -13.07 -1.70
C THR A 444 57.40 -12.67 -1.44
N SER A 445 57.93 -12.92 -0.23
CA SER A 445 59.34 -12.60 0.13
C SER A 445 60.41 -13.29 -0.74
N THR A 446 60.02 -14.23 -1.60
CA THR A 446 60.84 -14.92 -2.61
C THR A 446 60.81 -14.24 -3.99
N GLY A 447 60.13 -13.10 -4.14
CA GLY A 447 59.97 -12.38 -5.41
C GLY A 447 58.81 -12.87 -6.29
N VAL A 448 58.10 -13.94 -5.89
CA VAL A 448 56.93 -14.45 -6.62
C VAL A 448 55.72 -13.54 -6.39
N ILE A 449 55.23 -12.92 -7.46
CA ILE A 449 53.97 -12.18 -7.49
C ILE A 449 52.82 -13.18 -7.58
N SER A 450 51.88 -13.11 -6.64
CA SER A 450 50.64 -13.90 -6.64
C SER A 450 49.44 -12.96 -6.74
N GLU A 451 48.59 -13.17 -7.74
CA GLU A 451 47.40 -12.32 -7.96
C GLU A 451 46.14 -13.03 -7.50
N SER A 452 45.33 -12.32 -6.70
CA SER A 452 44.03 -12.78 -6.23
C SER A 452 42.94 -11.84 -6.74
N VAL A 453 41.87 -12.41 -7.34
CA VAL A 453 40.73 -11.64 -7.85
C VAL A 453 39.60 -11.71 -6.83
N SER A 454 39.25 -10.57 -6.23
CA SER A 454 38.09 -10.44 -5.35
C SER A 454 37.00 -9.66 -6.07
N TYR A 455 35.73 -10.04 -5.91
CA TYR A 455 34.61 -9.37 -6.57
C TYR A 455 33.88 -8.44 -5.59
N LEU A 456 33.76 -7.17 -5.96
CA LEU A 456 33.00 -6.17 -5.21
C LEU A 456 31.65 -5.91 -5.88
N ASP A 457 30.57 -6.04 -5.11
CA ASP A 457 29.22 -5.65 -5.50
C ASP A 457 29.14 -4.12 -5.63
N VAL A 458 28.73 -3.61 -6.80
CA VAL A 458 28.44 -2.17 -6.99
C VAL A 458 27.07 -2.00 -7.65
N GLY A 459 26.27 -1.06 -7.18
CA GLY A 459 24.89 -0.82 -7.64
C GLY A 459 23.97 -0.51 -6.47
N LEU A 460 22.68 -0.77 -6.64
CA LEU A 460 21.66 -0.62 -5.60
C LEU A 460 21.50 -1.92 -4.81
N LYS A 461 21.36 -1.80 -3.49
CA LYS A 461 21.13 -2.92 -2.56
C LYS A 461 20.04 -2.51 -1.57
N LEU A 462 18.93 -3.23 -1.53
CA LEU A 462 17.75 -2.91 -0.72
C LEU A 462 17.36 -4.13 0.13
N ASP A 463 17.60 -4.05 1.42
CA ASP A 463 17.12 -4.97 2.45
C ASP A 463 15.84 -4.38 3.08
N VAL A 464 14.73 -5.12 3.08
CA VAL A 464 13.44 -4.66 3.60
C VAL A 464 12.70 -5.74 4.41
N GLU A 465 12.11 -5.31 5.52
CA GLU A 465 11.35 -6.11 6.47
C GLU A 465 10.11 -5.30 6.89
N PRO A 466 8.96 -5.43 6.18
CA PRO A 466 7.73 -4.73 6.52
C PRO A 466 6.92 -5.49 7.57
N HIS A 467 6.29 -4.76 8.48
CA HIS A 467 5.25 -5.26 9.37
C HIS A 467 3.99 -4.42 9.21
N VAL A 468 2.89 -5.05 8.78
CA VAL A 468 1.56 -4.44 8.68
C VAL A 468 0.89 -4.44 10.06
N LEU A 469 0.37 -3.29 10.46
CA LEU A 469 -0.39 -3.05 11.69
C LEU A 469 -1.86 -2.74 11.38
N MET A 470 -2.69 -2.73 12.42
CA MET A 470 -4.09 -2.32 12.35
C MET A 470 -4.23 -0.88 11.83
N ARG A 471 -5.27 -0.62 11.01
CA ARG A 471 -5.53 0.65 10.30
C ARG A 471 -4.54 0.96 9.18
N ASP A 472 -4.08 -0.08 8.48
CA ASP A 472 -3.26 0.00 7.26
C ASP A 472 -2.01 0.89 7.42
N ASP A 473 -1.44 0.81 8.62
CA ASP A 473 -0.11 1.33 8.95
C ASP A 473 0.93 0.26 8.61
N VAL A 474 1.97 0.63 7.86
CA VAL A 474 3.12 -0.25 7.62
C VAL A 474 4.33 0.30 8.37
N GLN A 475 4.80 -0.46 9.37
CA GLN A 475 6.14 -0.27 9.91
C GLN A 475 7.13 -0.94 8.95
N ILE A 476 8.14 -0.21 8.47
CA ILE A 476 9.15 -0.75 7.58
C ILE A 476 10.50 -0.61 8.25
N LYS A 477 11.23 -1.71 8.38
CA LYS A 477 12.67 -1.67 8.60
C LYS A 477 13.36 -1.81 7.26
N VAL A 478 14.21 -0.84 6.93
CA VAL A 478 14.86 -0.71 5.62
C VAL A 478 16.34 -0.43 5.77
N GLY A 479 17.15 -1.10 4.96
CA GLY A 479 18.54 -0.78 4.68
C GLY A 479 18.72 -0.61 3.18
N LEU A 480 19.13 0.58 2.76
CA LEU A 480 19.34 0.95 1.36
C LEU A 480 20.78 1.43 1.17
N GLU A 481 21.50 0.78 0.28
CA GLU A 481 22.84 1.15 -0.18
C GLU A 481 22.81 1.43 -1.67
N VAL A 482 23.44 2.54 -2.09
CA VAL A 482 23.63 2.91 -3.49
C VAL A 482 25.11 3.19 -3.75
N SER A 483 25.75 2.27 -4.45
CA SER A 483 27.19 2.21 -4.64
C SER A 483 27.55 2.37 -6.13
N SER A 484 28.38 3.37 -6.45
CA SER A 484 28.68 3.80 -7.82
C SER A 484 30.19 3.85 -8.08
N ILE A 485 30.66 3.38 -9.24
CA ILE A 485 32.06 3.59 -9.67
C ILE A 485 32.26 5.08 -9.95
N VAL A 486 33.14 5.75 -9.20
CA VAL A 486 33.43 7.19 -9.33
C VAL A 486 34.56 7.45 -10.33
N ARG A 487 35.61 6.61 -10.31
CA ARG A 487 36.70 6.62 -11.28
C ARG A 487 37.52 5.33 -11.21
N GLU A 488 38.16 5.01 -12.32
CA GLU A 488 39.29 4.09 -12.36
C GLU A 488 40.56 4.77 -11.81
N ILE A 489 41.41 3.99 -11.15
CA ILE A 489 42.73 4.37 -10.69
C ILE A 489 43.70 3.28 -11.15
N ARG A 490 44.73 3.66 -11.91
CA ARG A 490 45.82 2.74 -12.27
C ARG A 490 46.94 2.88 -11.24
N SER A 491 47.29 1.77 -10.61
CA SER A 491 48.46 1.66 -9.73
C SER A 491 49.75 1.89 -10.51
N SER A 492 50.84 2.26 -9.83
CA SER A 492 52.19 2.28 -10.42
C SER A 492 52.68 0.89 -10.87
N SER A 493 52.03 -0.18 -10.41
CA SER A 493 52.20 -1.56 -10.90
C SER A 493 51.46 -1.86 -12.21
N GLY A 494 50.70 -0.90 -12.77
CA GLY A 494 49.80 -1.11 -13.91
C GLY A 494 48.44 -1.73 -13.55
N THR A 495 48.29 -2.29 -12.35
CA THR A 495 47.04 -2.88 -11.84
C THR A 495 45.91 -1.84 -11.83
N LEU A 496 44.75 -2.22 -12.39
CA LEU A 496 43.54 -1.39 -12.40
C LEU A 496 42.74 -1.60 -11.10
N THR A 497 42.38 -0.51 -10.43
CA THR A 497 41.47 -0.51 -9.28
C THR A 497 40.45 0.62 -9.41
N TYR A 498 39.44 0.65 -8.54
CA TYR A 498 38.25 1.50 -8.69
C TYR A 498 37.97 2.26 -7.40
N GLN A 499 37.73 3.56 -7.49
CA GLN A 499 37.13 4.31 -6.38
C GLN A 499 35.61 4.13 -6.44
N ILE A 500 35.04 3.43 -5.47
CA ILE A 500 33.58 3.30 -5.30
C ILE A 500 33.11 4.39 -4.33
N GLY A 501 32.02 5.09 -4.71
CA GLY A 501 31.30 6.01 -3.84
C GLY A 501 30.00 5.35 -3.38
N THR A 502 29.84 5.17 -2.08
CA THR A 502 28.69 4.49 -1.46
C THR A 502 27.79 5.49 -0.72
N ARG A 503 26.49 5.22 -0.68
CA ARG A 503 25.45 6.06 -0.07
C ARG A 503 24.49 5.15 0.68
N ASN A 504 24.59 5.12 2.01
CA ASN A 504 23.92 4.12 2.83
C ASN A 504 22.95 4.79 3.81
N ALA A 505 21.69 4.34 3.81
CA ALA A 505 20.64 4.76 4.73
C ALA A 505 20.01 3.52 5.39
N GLY A 506 19.87 3.52 6.71
CA GLY A 506 19.28 2.41 7.46
C GLY A 506 18.46 2.90 8.63
N THR A 507 17.17 2.53 8.69
CA THR A 507 16.25 3.01 9.72
C THR A 507 15.02 2.09 9.85
N THR A 508 14.17 2.38 10.84
CA THR A 508 12.83 1.80 10.96
C THR A 508 11.82 2.94 11.08
N LEU A 509 10.89 3.00 10.13
CA LEU A 509 9.86 4.04 10.01
C LEU A 509 8.46 3.42 10.01
N ARG A 510 7.42 4.26 10.11
CA ARG A 510 6.01 3.87 10.00
C ARG A 510 5.29 4.88 9.14
N LEU A 511 4.56 4.40 8.14
CA LEU A 511 3.79 5.20 7.19
C LEU A 511 2.38 4.61 7.01
N LYS A 512 1.46 5.40 6.49
CA LYS A 512 0.18 4.93 5.95
C LYS A 512 0.35 4.24 4.61
N ASP A 513 -0.61 3.39 4.26
CA ASP A 513 -0.80 2.92 2.89
C ASP A 513 -0.82 4.11 1.90
N GLY A 514 -0.02 4.03 0.84
CA GLY A 514 0.11 5.06 -0.18
C GLY A 514 0.89 6.33 0.23
N GLU A 515 1.36 6.45 1.46
CA GLU A 515 2.11 7.62 1.93
C GLU A 515 3.58 7.58 1.49
N THR A 516 3.99 8.55 0.67
CA THR A 516 5.41 8.74 0.32
C THR A 516 6.12 9.56 1.40
N GLN A 517 7.14 8.98 2.04
CA GLN A 517 7.98 9.69 3.02
C GLN A 517 9.44 9.75 2.54
N VAL A 518 10.11 10.87 2.83
CA VAL A 518 11.56 11.02 2.61
C VAL A 518 12.29 10.23 3.68
N LEU A 519 13.02 9.21 3.27
CA LEU A 519 13.82 8.32 4.10
C LEU A 519 15.09 9.02 4.61
N ALA A 520 15.75 9.74 3.70
CA ALA A 520 16.92 10.56 3.95
C ALA A 520 17.15 11.53 2.78
N GLY A 521 17.91 12.59 3.03
CA GLY A 521 18.38 13.50 1.98
C GLY A 521 19.71 14.14 2.36
N LEU A 522 20.51 14.49 1.36
CA LEU A 522 21.80 15.15 1.52
C LEU A 522 21.97 16.23 0.45
N ILE A 523 22.39 17.42 0.87
CA ILE A 523 22.82 18.49 -0.04
C ILE A 523 24.28 18.79 0.29
N SER A 524 25.15 18.65 -0.71
CA SER A 524 26.56 19.04 -0.66
C SER A 524 26.79 20.13 -1.68
N ASP A 525 27.45 21.22 -1.31
CA ASP A 525 27.79 22.34 -2.21
C ASP A 525 29.23 22.77 -1.90
N GLU A 526 30.15 22.42 -2.80
CA GLU A 526 31.58 22.70 -2.68
C GLU A 526 31.95 23.85 -3.62
N ASP A 527 32.24 25.03 -3.06
CA ASP A 527 32.79 26.19 -3.77
C ASP A 527 34.31 26.27 -3.60
N ARG A 528 35.06 26.15 -4.70
CA ARG A 528 36.53 26.23 -4.73
C ARG A 528 37.00 27.32 -5.69
N SER A 529 37.34 28.48 -5.15
CA SER A 529 38.05 29.54 -5.88
C SER A 529 39.57 29.40 -5.73
N THR A 530 40.32 29.60 -6.82
CA THR A 530 41.78 29.63 -6.84
C THR A 530 42.27 30.71 -7.80
N ALA A 531 43.05 31.67 -7.32
CA ALA A 531 43.54 32.79 -8.14
C ALA A 531 45.07 32.88 -8.14
N SER A 532 45.67 32.74 -9.32
CA SER A 532 47.10 32.99 -9.55
C SER A 532 47.28 34.40 -10.10
N ARG A 533 47.96 35.28 -9.39
CA ARG A 533 48.06 36.71 -9.71
C ARG A 533 49.51 37.21 -9.67
N VAL A 534 49.83 38.18 -10.53
CA VAL A 534 51.10 38.92 -10.46
C VAL A 534 51.08 39.80 -9.19
N PRO A 535 52.07 39.69 -8.28
CA PRO A 535 52.11 40.52 -7.08
C PRO A 535 52.02 42.02 -7.38
N GLY A 536 51.17 42.75 -6.65
CA GLY A 536 50.95 44.19 -6.85
C GLY A 536 50.02 44.50 -8.03
N LEU A 537 50.37 44.11 -9.25
CA LEU A 537 49.54 44.39 -10.43
C LEU A 537 48.19 43.67 -10.41
N GLY A 538 48.16 42.42 -9.92
CA GLY A 538 46.95 41.63 -9.74
C GLY A 538 46.09 42.03 -8.53
N ASP A 539 46.59 42.93 -7.69
CA ASP A 539 45.88 43.47 -6.52
C ASP A 539 45.17 44.80 -6.81
N LEU A 540 45.35 45.36 -8.01
CA LEU A 540 44.74 46.62 -8.42
C LEU A 540 43.21 46.48 -8.60
N PRO A 541 42.40 47.40 -8.04
CA PRO A 541 40.96 47.43 -8.32
C PRO A 541 40.71 47.66 -9.81
N LEU A 542 39.67 47.01 -10.34
CA LEU A 542 39.33 46.87 -11.77
C LEU A 542 40.39 46.16 -12.64
N LEU A 543 41.64 46.62 -12.63
CA LEU A 543 42.70 46.15 -13.53
C LEU A 543 43.30 44.78 -13.15
N GLY A 544 43.28 44.40 -11.87
CA GLY A 544 43.92 43.18 -11.38
C GLY A 544 43.47 41.89 -12.07
N ARG A 545 42.24 41.86 -12.61
CA ARG A 545 41.70 40.71 -13.36
C ARG A 545 42.48 40.42 -14.65
N LEU A 546 43.09 41.42 -15.28
CA LEU A 546 43.98 41.22 -16.45
C LEU A 546 45.32 40.61 -16.01
N PHE A 547 45.78 40.90 -14.79
CA PHE A 547 47.04 40.46 -14.21
C PHE A 547 46.90 39.19 -13.34
N SER A 548 45.88 38.37 -13.64
CA SER A 548 45.56 37.14 -12.91
C SER A 548 44.94 36.07 -13.81
N ASN A 549 45.07 34.81 -13.42
CA ASN A 549 44.20 33.70 -13.84
C ASN A 549 43.36 33.25 -12.64
N GLN A 550 42.05 33.38 -12.74
CA GLN A 550 41.11 32.94 -11.72
C GLN A 550 40.38 31.67 -12.19
N ARG A 551 40.39 30.66 -11.33
CA ARG A 551 39.70 29.39 -11.53
C ARG A 551 38.70 29.19 -10.39
N ASP A 552 37.42 29.29 -10.72
CA ASP A 552 36.31 29.08 -9.79
C ASP A 552 35.59 27.78 -10.18
N GLU A 553 35.59 26.80 -9.27
CA GLU A 553 35.04 25.46 -9.47
C GLU A 553 33.97 25.20 -8.41
N ARG A 554 32.71 24.98 -8.82
CA ARG A 554 31.57 24.67 -7.93
C ARG A 554 31.01 23.28 -8.24
N SER A 555 30.90 22.43 -7.24
CA SER A 555 30.26 21.12 -7.34
C SER A 555 29.11 21.01 -6.33
N LYS A 556 27.87 21.00 -6.82
CA LYS A 556 26.68 20.77 -6.00
C LYS A 556 26.10 19.39 -6.28
N THR A 557 25.85 18.62 -5.23
CA THR A 557 25.19 17.30 -5.29
C THR A 557 24.00 17.30 -4.34
N GLU A 558 22.82 16.97 -4.86
CA GLU A 558 21.57 16.85 -4.12
C GLU A 558 21.07 15.41 -4.24
N ILE A 559 20.87 14.73 -3.11
CA ILE A 559 20.40 13.34 -3.05
C ILE A 559 19.13 13.29 -2.20
N VAL A 560 18.09 12.63 -2.70
CA VAL A 560 16.84 12.38 -1.96
C VAL A 560 16.47 10.91 -2.13
N LEU A 561 16.17 10.25 -1.01
CA LEU A 561 15.70 8.87 -0.96
C LEU A 561 14.28 8.85 -0.41
N LEU A 562 13.32 8.30 -1.16
CA LEU A 562 11.91 8.23 -0.81
C LEU A 562 11.43 6.78 -0.76
N ILE A 563 10.40 6.52 0.04
CA ILE A 563 9.75 5.21 0.12
C ILE A 563 8.24 5.38 0.27
N THR A 564 7.49 4.52 -0.43
CA THR A 564 6.02 4.48 -0.43
C THR A 564 5.55 3.02 -0.31
N PRO A 565 4.96 2.58 0.82
CA PRO A 565 4.28 1.31 0.89
C PRO A 565 2.93 1.36 0.16
N ARG A 566 2.53 0.21 -0.39
CA ARG A 566 1.19 -0.07 -0.88
C ARG A 566 0.75 -1.44 -0.37
N VAL A 567 -0.26 -1.49 0.49
CA VAL A 567 -0.84 -2.71 1.05
C VAL A 567 -1.71 -3.38 -0.01
N LEU A 568 -1.26 -4.51 -0.55
CA LEU A 568 -1.98 -5.24 -1.61
C LEU A 568 -3.12 -6.11 -1.08
N ARG A 569 -3.09 -6.42 0.22
CA ARG A 569 -4.09 -7.15 0.99
C ARG A 569 -4.09 -6.61 2.42
N SER A 570 -5.21 -6.06 2.88
CA SER A 570 -5.38 -5.49 4.22
C SER A 570 -6.01 -6.49 5.19
N ASP A 571 -5.69 -6.35 6.47
CA ASP A 571 -6.21 -7.19 7.58
C ASP A 571 -7.68 -6.90 7.96
N ALA A 572 -8.45 -6.33 7.03
CA ALA A 572 -9.74 -5.66 7.27
C ALA A 572 -10.84 -6.55 7.90
N THR A 573 -10.72 -7.87 7.81
CA THR A 573 -11.71 -8.84 8.32
C THR A 573 -11.71 -8.96 9.86
N ARG A 574 -10.69 -8.43 10.56
CA ARG A 574 -10.58 -8.54 12.04
C ARG A 574 -11.49 -7.56 12.80
N GLN A 575 -12.79 -7.63 12.54
CA GLN A 575 -13.82 -6.98 13.36
C GLN A 575 -14.09 -7.85 14.62
N PRO A 576 -13.91 -7.33 15.85
CA PRO A 576 -14.11 -8.13 17.06
C PRO A 576 -15.54 -8.65 17.18
N ALA A 577 -16.55 -7.86 16.78
CA ALA A 577 -17.96 -8.25 16.77
C ALA A 577 -18.30 -9.44 15.84
N LEU A 578 -17.45 -9.74 14.84
CA LEU A 578 -17.58 -10.96 14.01
C LEU A 578 -16.77 -12.15 14.57
N THR A 579 -15.94 -11.91 15.58
CA THR A 579 -15.06 -12.90 16.21
C THR A 579 -15.65 -13.46 17.52
N GLU A 580 -16.63 -12.78 18.11
CA GLU A 580 -17.32 -13.21 19.33
C GLU A 580 -18.40 -14.28 19.05
N PHE A 581 -18.13 -15.53 19.43
CA PHE A 581 -19.09 -16.63 19.37
C PHE A 581 -19.16 -17.40 20.70
N ARG A 582 -20.36 -17.87 21.06
CA ARG A 582 -20.55 -18.71 22.27
C ARG A 582 -20.00 -20.11 22.01
N GLY A 583 -18.97 -20.51 22.77
CA GLY A 583 -18.37 -21.85 22.68
C GLY A 583 -19.14 -22.96 23.41
N GLY A 584 -20.11 -22.61 24.27
CA GLY A 584 -20.79 -23.52 25.19
C GLY A 584 -20.28 -23.38 26.62
N THR A 585 -20.23 -24.48 27.36
CA THR A 585 -19.63 -24.59 28.70
C THR A 585 -18.41 -25.50 28.67
N GLU A 586 -17.58 -25.50 29.72
CA GLU A 586 -16.36 -26.33 29.77
C GLU A 586 -16.63 -27.85 29.58
N ASN A 587 -17.83 -28.31 29.97
CA ASN A 587 -18.24 -29.71 29.90
C ASN A 587 -19.14 -30.03 28.69
N ALA A 588 -19.75 -29.02 28.06
CA ALA A 588 -20.65 -29.17 26.92
C ALA A 588 -20.40 -28.07 25.88
N ILE A 589 -19.69 -28.44 24.81
CA ILE A 589 -19.39 -27.58 23.66
C ILE A 589 -20.67 -27.35 22.86
N GLY A 590 -20.89 -26.12 22.38
CA GLY A 590 -22.04 -25.74 21.55
C GLY A 590 -23.38 -25.56 22.29
N GLY A 591 -23.63 -26.37 23.33
CA GLY A 591 -24.85 -26.34 24.14
C GLY A 591 -25.06 -25.05 24.94
N GLY A 592 -25.69 -24.06 24.31
CA GLY A 592 -26.40 -22.97 24.97
C GLY A 592 -27.86 -22.96 24.53
N LEU A 593 -28.79 -22.61 25.43
CA LEU A 593 -30.22 -22.53 25.07
C LEU A 593 -30.43 -21.64 23.85
N SER A 594 -31.37 -22.05 23.00
CA SER A 594 -31.83 -21.22 21.88
C SER A 594 -32.32 -19.89 22.45
N THR A 595 -31.68 -18.78 22.08
CA THR A 595 -32.31 -17.48 22.31
C THR A 595 -33.64 -17.48 21.55
N PRO A 596 -34.76 -17.06 22.17
CA PRO A 596 -35.97 -16.75 21.43
C PRO A 596 -35.60 -15.84 20.25
N ALA A 597 -36.19 -16.08 19.08
CA ALA A 597 -36.00 -15.19 17.95
C ALA A 597 -36.29 -13.76 18.42
N ALA A 598 -35.31 -12.86 18.23
CA ALA A 598 -35.42 -11.50 18.76
C ALA A 598 -36.76 -10.90 18.32
N PRO A 599 -37.58 -10.37 19.25
CA PRO A 599 -38.90 -9.85 18.90
C PRO A 599 -38.71 -8.81 17.81
N ALA A 600 -39.35 -9.02 16.66
CA ALA A 600 -39.14 -8.23 15.45
C ALA A 600 -39.21 -6.75 15.83
N MET A 601 -38.12 -6.01 15.62
CA MET A 601 -37.99 -4.64 16.12
C MET A 601 -39.17 -3.82 15.64
N ALA A 602 -40.06 -3.47 16.57
CA ALA A 602 -41.18 -2.58 16.27
C ALA A 602 -40.59 -1.30 15.71
N GLN A 603 -40.90 -1.01 14.44
CA GLN A 603 -40.41 0.17 13.75
C GLN A 603 -40.95 1.39 14.50
N THR A 604 -40.13 1.93 15.39
CA THR A 604 -40.46 3.11 16.19
C THR A 604 -40.30 4.29 15.26
N SER A 605 -41.37 4.57 14.50
CA SER A 605 -41.44 5.69 13.58
C SER A 605 -41.30 6.99 14.37
N LEU A 606 -40.08 7.52 14.37
CA LEU A 606 -39.80 8.87 14.83
C LEU A 606 -40.75 9.83 14.08
N PRO A 607 -41.54 10.65 14.79
CA PRO A 607 -42.37 11.66 14.15
C PRO A 607 -41.47 12.62 13.34
N PRO A 608 -41.90 13.06 12.14
CA PRO A 608 -41.13 14.03 11.37
C PRO A 608 -41.02 15.34 12.16
N PRO A 609 -39.87 16.04 12.10
CA PRO A 609 -39.69 17.30 12.81
C PRO A 609 -40.62 18.36 12.23
N ALA A 610 -41.47 18.95 13.08
CA ALA A 610 -42.27 20.10 12.71
C ALA A 610 -41.38 21.34 12.54
N LEU A 611 -41.65 22.12 11.48
CA LEU A 611 -41.02 23.43 11.28
C LEU A 611 -41.57 24.43 12.30
N PRO A 612 -40.74 25.33 12.87
CA PRO A 612 -41.20 26.34 13.79
C PRO A 612 -41.80 27.54 13.05
N ASP A 613 -43.13 27.60 12.96
CA ASP A 613 -43.83 28.86 12.68
C ASP A 613 -43.75 29.78 13.91
N GLY A 614 -43.62 31.09 13.67
CA GLY A 614 -43.37 32.09 14.70
C GLY A 614 -44.63 32.70 15.32
N THR A 615 -44.40 33.71 16.17
CA THR A 615 -45.36 34.38 17.09
C THR A 615 -45.79 33.52 18.29
N GLY A 616 -45.82 34.04 19.53
CA GLY A 616 -45.30 35.32 20.02
C GLY A 616 -45.73 35.61 21.48
N VAL A 617 -45.03 36.53 22.15
CA VAL A 617 -45.32 37.12 23.48
C VAL A 617 -45.03 36.24 24.73
N GLU A 618 -43.89 36.58 25.34
CA GLU A 618 -43.51 36.71 26.78
C GLU A 618 -44.60 36.81 27.89
N PRO A 619 -44.27 36.91 29.22
CA PRO A 619 -42.96 36.87 29.91
C PRO A 619 -42.89 36.09 31.28
N PHE A 620 -41.70 36.08 31.91
CA PHE A 620 -41.39 35.74 33.33
C PHE A 620 -41.66 34.29 33.83
N GLY A 621 -40.94 33.73 34.83
CA GLY A 621 -39.72 34.19 35.53
C GLY A 621 -39.46 33.44 36.85
N VAL A 622 -38.22 33.54 37.37
CA VAL A 622 -37.72 33.11 38.71
C VAL A 622 -37.54 31.60 38.98
N GLU A 623 -36.36 31.26 39.50
CA GLU A 623 -35.90 29.93 39.94
C GLU A 623 -35.66 29.90 41.47
N PRO A 624 -35.97 28.82 42.21
CA PRO A 624 -35.75 28.72 43.66
C PRO A 624 -34.40 28.04 44.04
N PRO A 625 -33.81 28.38 45.21
CA PRO A 625 -32.47 27.92 45.60
C PRO A 625 -32.44 26.61 46.42
N ILE A 626 -31.23 26.03 46.54
CA ILE A 626 -30.84 25.00 47.52
C ILE A 626 -29.47 25.33 48.12
N ASP A 627 -29.21 24.92 49.37
CA ASP A 627 -28.19 25.54 50.24
C ASP A 627 -27.36 24.52 51.08
N GLY A 628 -26.09 24.86 51.38
CA GLY A 628 -25.16 24.10 52.25
C GLY A 628 -24.53 22.81 51.65
N VAL A 629 -23.45 22.19 52.19
CA VAL A 629 -22.56 22.40 53.37
C VAL A 629 -21.23 21.64 53.08
N ALA A 630 -19.98 22.04 53.38
CA ALA A 630 -19.35 23.25 53.94
C ALA A 630 -18.20 23.74 53.00
N ALA A 631 -16.91 24.02 53.30
CA ALA A 631 -16.00 23.89 54.46
C ALA A 631 -14.81 24.90 54.36
N PRO A 632 -14.01 25.16 55.43
CA PRO A 632 -12.92 26.18 55.45
C PRO A 632 -11.55 25.62 54.96
N ASP A 633 -10.46 26.39 54.78
CA ASP A 633 -9.97 27.51 55.62
C ASP A 633 -8.91 28.42 54.91
N ALA A 634 -8.46 29.46 55.63
CA ALA A 634 -7.32 30.37 55.42
C ALA A 634 -7.48 31.59 54.46
N ALA A 635 -6.95 32.71 54.92
CA ALA A 635 -6.88 34.06 54.31
C ALA A 635 -5.46 34.64 54.58
N PRO A 636 -5.10 35.94 54.33
CA PRO A 636 -5.89 37.06 53.80
C PRO A 636 -5.16 38.02 52.81
N ALA A 637 -5.89 39.09 52.45
CA ALA A 637 -5.43 40.46 52.15
C ALA A 637 -4.78 40.80 50.78
N GLY A 638 -5.37 41.81 50.11
CA GLY A 638 -4.86 42.46 48.89
C GLY A 638 -5.89 43.42 48.27
N GLN A 639 -5.93 44.68 48.73
CA GLN A 639 -6.74 45.78 48.14
C GLN A 639 -5.95 46.46 46.98
N VAL A 640 -6.41 47.44 46.19
CA VAL A 640 -7.49 48.46 46.30
C VAL A 640 -7.86 49.02 44.90
N GLN A 641 -9.00 49.74 44.77
CA GLN A 641 -9.24 50.93 43.89
C GLN A 641 -9.26 50.79 42.33
N GLN A 642 -9.91 51.65 41.53
CA GLN A 642 -11.12 52.51 41.72
C GLN A 642 -11.72 52.93 40.34
N THR A 643 -12.93 53.52 40.35
CA THR A 643 -13.65 54.27 39.28
C THR A 643 -12.95 55.63 38.94
N PRO A 644 -13.33 56.49 37.94
CA PRO A 644 -14.70 56.89 37.53
C PRO A 644 -14.87 57.30 36.01
N PRO A 645 -15.76 58.23 35.55
CA PRO A 645 -17.02 57.80 34.91
C PRO A 645 -17.35 58.62 33.60
N PRO A 646 -18.58 59.06 33.20
CA PRO A 646 -18.96 59.11 31.77
C PRO A 646 -19.35 60.51 31.23
N ALA A 647 -19.85 60.58 29.99
CA ALA A 647 -20.52 61.75 29.40
C ALA A 647 -21.74 61.34 28.55
N ALA A 648 -22.73 62.23 28.48
CA ALA A 648 -23.91 62.19 27.58
C ALA A 648 -23.69 63.22 26.42
N ALA A 649 -24.61 63.53 25.49
CA ALA A 649 -26.05 63.27 25.37
C ALA A 649 -26.50 63.34 23.89
N ASP A 650 -27.81 63.14 23.66
CA ASP A 650 -28.71 63.65 22.59
C ASP A 650 -28.10 64.29 21.32
N ASP A 651 -28.42 63.73 20.15
CA ASP A 651 -29.53 64.20 19.27
C ASP A 651 -30.02 63.03 18.36
#